data_AF-A0A0P7XLA0-F1
#
_entry.id   AF-A0A0P7XLA0-F1
#
_cell.length_a   1.000
_cell.length_b   1.000
_cell.length_c   1.000
_cell.angle_alpha   90.00
_cell.angle_beta   90.00
_cell.angle_gamma   90.00
#
_symmetry.space_group_name_H-M   'P 1'
#
loop_
_entity.id
_entity.type
_entity.pdbx_description
1 polymer ?
#
loop_
_entity_poly.entity_id
_entity_poly.type
_entity_poly.pdbx_seq_one_letter_code
_entity_poly.pdbx_strand_id
1 'polypeptide(L)'
;MNSQVSWYKSTFNGSIRSALLSCLAGIFTWNSAIAFADPIDIANVPPTLGGNVSPNIMFIIDDSGSMQFELPESQYSSNTNYLFPPVSNMYGSGTYSAYIFDFDDDNPRNRLFRSYDGNPFFYNPEKTYQPWFRGDRTQWDNADPQAAYRFPGRTASGTLNLTTEQDWSRWTRRGFNGYFNSNANLAYWPITYYVKKEGEDRFDKDSYIKYQVRNGAAYRTDLQNGNESEISNFQFGDTTRSVEEEIQNFANWYSYYRSRTLAARSGIGNAFSQQGEGLRVGYGRLNKGESSVDGRNTSVIDRGVRAFDGDNRETFFDRLYTDGVPNAGTPLRLALKRAGEYFERSDNQGPWGAEPGTNDSRSQLECRQSFTILMTDGYWSGGSPGVGNVDGSNGPQIDDYDGYRAESPFEDGRSNTLADVAMQYWSRDLRPDLANEVPTSGLNPAFWQHMVTFGVGLGVTGTIDDPQTVFDAIGDNDVDIDWSNPFSNNTAISEPAKVDDLLHAAVNSRGGFFSAADPDAFASELSGVLTTIVSRVENSSTAAAASSTVFRQGALSYSAGYRSTDWSGTVQAAQILSGGARGGLIWDAERELEFKGYENRDLYTHNGASGVPFTNPASLSDSQRDALNTGLDSNEDNLGSDRLAWLVGNDSANGSFRTREFQPEGSTNTRLRLLGDIIGSNPQYVGRTNYGYRRLGGTEGSSYATFRASEDYNERPDVIYVGANSGFLHAFDSLTGEELFAYMPGELLEPGEDGFAPVNELMDRSYEHRYFVDGTAAVSDVYIDGEWRTVLIGTMGAGGRTVFALDITEPDDFSENDVLWEFTHDELGYGVSDANIVRLESGRWAAVFGNGYNSESNESALFLVDVETGNLISEISTGEGDEDTPNGMSAPVVLADRTDGTATRAYAGDLLGNLWRIDLGSAPYKSEKVFTATDGSDRPQPITAAPQIAYVPEGSREDVIVVFGTGSFFQASDSIDNQVQSLYGIYDSGDADDFERDDLLTQEINVQNSTDFNVNVDGTIEPQTLEIRAVTNNQLGTGDEGWVLDLDTSGGERVISPASFPSGFPVTRVRFSTLIPETNACGGGQDGYVMDVDLRTGGKTGNAVFDLNRDGKFDIGDSAGSEIVNGIKNVVNGERISVIRDQGVDLFLESEIVDVPDSYDGAEEIDNEGGSDDDSDDDGDGGDGGCTGPLCGDAEDFRFGRQNWEELR
;
A
#
# COMPACT_ATOMS: atom_id res chain seq x y z
N MET A 1 -51.93 -59.45 27.41
CA MET A 1 -50.53 -59.54 26.94
C MET A 1 -49.90 -58.18 27.16
N ASN A 2 -49.34 -58.01 28.35
CA ASN A 2 -48.74 -56.80 28.90
C ASN A 2 -47.48 -57.28 29.64
N SER A 3 -46.31 -56.98 29.09
CA SER A 3 -44.97 -57.00 29.70
C SER A 3 -44.02 -56.84 28.50
N GLN A 4 -43.16 -55.85 28.38
CA GLN A 4 -42.04 -55.60 29.28
C GLN A 4 -41.48 -54.19 28.98
N VAL A 5 -41.61 -53.27 29.92
CA VAL A 5 -40.68 -52.14 30.07
C VAL A 5 -40.58 -51.88 31.56
N SER A 6 -39.46 -52.26 32.17
CA SER A 6 -38.87 -51.68 33.40
C SER A 6 -37.89 -52.70 34.00
N TRP A 7 -36.77 -52.18 34.52
CA TRP A 7 -35.67 -52.84 35.23
C TRP A 7 -34.50 -53.36 34.39
N TYR A 8 -33.51 -52.48 34.12
CA TYR A 8 -32.09 -52.66 34.51
C TYR A 8 -31.28 -51.39 34.16
N LYS A 9 -31.52 -50.30 34.92
CA LYS A 9 -30.56 -49.18 35.05
C LYS A 9 -29.84 -49.38 36.38
N SER A 10 -28.59 -49.88 36.39
CA SER A 10 -27.53 -49.48 37.35
C SER A 10 -26.20 -50.28 37.32
N THR A 11 -25.82 -51.02 36.26
CA THR A 11 -24.53 -51.80 36.30
C THR A 11 -23.74 -51.89 34.99
N PHE A 12 -23.79 -50.89 34.10
CA PHE A 12 -23.06 -50.93 32.82
C PHE A 12 -22.32 -49.63 32.44
N ASN A 13 -21.79 -48.89 33.42
CA ASN A 13 -21.00 -47.66 33.16
C ASN A 13 -19.62 -47.61 33.82
N GLY A 14 -19.14 -48.70 34.43
CA GLY A 14 -17.83 -48.76 35.10
C GLY A 14 -16.70 -49.43 34.30
N SER A 15 -17.02 -50.32 33.37
CA SER A 15 -16.04 -51.20 32.70
C SER A 15 -15.65 -50.78 31.28
N ILE A 16 -16.36 -49.83 30.67
CA ILE A 16 -16.03 -49.29 29.34
C ILE A 16 -14.99 -48.16 29.44
N ARG A 17 -14.96 -47.41 30.55
CA ARG A 17 -13.98 -46.33 30.76
C ARG A 17 -12.55 -46.83 31.02
N SER A 18 -12.37 -48.03 31.56
CA SER A 18 -11.03 -48.57 31.86
C SER A 18 -10.38 -49.26 30.64
N ALA A 19 -11.18 -49.84 29.73
CA ALA A 19 -10.67 -50.43 28.49
C ALA A 19 -10.37 -49.37 27.42
N LEU A 20 -11.15 -48.28 27.35
CA LEU A 20 -10.87 -47.16 26.47
C LEU A 20 -9.64 -46.36 26.91
N LEU A 21 -9.41 -46.14 28.22
CA LEU A 21 -8.18 -45.47 28.68
C LEU A 21 -6.91 -46.30 28.48
N SER A 22 -7.01 -47.64 28.47
CA SER A 22 -5.84 -48.51 28.27
C SER A 22 -5.45 -48.66 26.78
N CYS A 23 -6.40 -48.51 25.86
CA CYS A 23 -6.12 -48.41 24.42
C CYS A 23 -5.70 -47.00 24.00
N LEU A 24 -6.16 -45.94 24.68
CA LEU A 24 -5.76 -44.56 24.39
C LEU A 24 -4.36 -44.21 24.95
N ALA A 25 -3.89 -44.85 26.02
CA ALA A 25 -2.54 -44.63 26.54
C ALA A 25 -1.44 -45.50 25.87
N GLY A 26 -1.83 -46.54 25.11
CA GLY A 26 -0.90 -47.43 24.39
C GLY A 26 -0.66 -47.07 22.93
N ILE A 27 -1.39 -46.09 22.39
CA ILE A 27 -1.21 -45.57 21.02
C ILE A 27 -0.32 -44.31 21.00
N PHE A 28 0.05 -43.78 22.18
CA PHE A 28 0.89 -42.58 22.33
C PHE A 28 2.40 -42.85 22.49
N THR A 29 2.87 -44.09 22.26
CA THR A 29 4.30 -44.38 22.19
C THR A 29 4.54 -45.38 21.07
N TRP A 30 5.28 -44.94 20.04
CA TRP A 30 5.59 -45.62 18.77
C TRP A 30 4.59 -45.38 17.64
N ASN A 31 4.39 -44.11 17.30
CA ASN A 31 4.60 -43.70 15.92
C ASN A 31 5.72 -42.68 15.98
N SER A 32 6.94 -43.10 15.61
CA SER A 32 7.84 -42.14 14.97
C SER A 32 7.08 -41.77 13.70
N ALA A 33 6.30 -40.70 13.76
CA ALA A 33 5.86 -40.05 12.54
C ALA A 33 7.15 -39.71 11.81
N ILE A 34 7.34 -40.31 10.65
CA ILE A 34 8.15 -39.68 9.62
C ILE A 34 7.40 -38.37 9.40
N ALA A 35 7.90 -37.29 10.02
CA ALA A 35 7.51 -35.97 9.65
C ALA A 35 8.15 -35.79 8.27
N PHE A 36 7.34 -35.92 7.22
CA PHE A 36 7.71 -35.34 5.94
C PHE A 36 7.80 -33.84 6.21
N ALA A 37 8.93 -33.21 5.88
CA ALA A 37 8.96 -31.77 5.85
C ALA A 37 8.00 -31.31 4.74
N ASP A 38 7.13 -30.35 5.05
CA ASP A 38 6.31 -29.70 4.02
C ASP A 38 7.25 -28.85 3.13
N PRO A 39 6.91 -28.60 1.86
CA PRO A 39 7.65 -27.67 1.00
C PRO A 39 7.84 -26.31 1.67
N ILE A 40 8.88 -25.56 1.29
CA ILE A 40 9.20 -24.27 1.90
C ILE A 40 8.00 -23.33 1.73
N ASP A 41 7.49 -22.81 2.85
CA ASP A 41 6.32 -21.93 2.92
C ASP A 41 6.71 -20.50 2.54
N ILE A 42 6.80 -20.26 1.22
CA ILE A 42 7.05 -18.93 0.64
C ILE A 42 5.85 -18.05 0.98
N ALA A 43 6.10 -16.93 1.68
CA ALA A 43 5.05 -16.03 2.11
C ALA A 43 4.38 -15.42 0.89
N ASN A 44 3.05 -15.47 0.82
CA ASN A 44 2.30 -14.82 -0.26
C ASN A 44 2.25 -13.30 -0.13
N VAL A 45 2.71 -12.72 0.98
CA VAL A 45 2.78 -11.27 1.22
C VAL A 45 4.17 -10.93 1.77
N PRO A 46 4.69 -9.70 1.56
CA PRO A 46 5.96 -9.29 2.14
C PRO A 46 6.00 -9.58 3.64
N PRO A 47 7.00 -10.32 4.16
CA PRO A 47 7.15 -10.50 5.60
C PRO A 47 7.44 -9.18 6.33
N THR A 48 7.84 -8.13 5.58
CA THR A 48 8.03 -6.74 6.04
C THR A 48 6.72 -5.99 6.21
N LEU A 49 5.55 -6.57 5.88
CA LEU A 49 4.28 -5.90 6.17
C LEU A 49 4.11 -5.76 7.67
N GLY A 50 4.64 -4.67 8.21
CA GLY A 50 4.03 -3.96 9.32
C GLY A 50 2.61 -3.69 8.87
N GLY A 51 1.69 -4.60 9.23
CA GLY A 51 0.38 -4.67 8.61
C GLY A 51 -0.31 -3.32 8.68
N ASN A 52 -1.00 -2.94 7.60
CA ASN A 52 -1.77 -1.71 7.54
C ASN A 52 -2.52 -1.47 8.85
N VAL A 53 -2.15 -0.41 9.55
CA VAL A 53 -2.76 -0.10 10.84
C VAL A 53 -4.15 0.47 10.58
N SER A 54 -5.15 -0.42 10.65
CA SER A 54 -6.54 -0.06 10.37
C SER A 54 -6.94 1.20 11.15
N PRO A 55 -7.46 2.24 10.51
CA PRO A 55 -7.82 3.47 11.19
C PRO A 55 -9.01 3.22 12.12
N ASN A 56 -9.07 3.99 13.20
CA ASN A 56 -10.24 4.04 14.07
C ASN A 56 -11.25 5.05 13.54
N ILE A 57 -12.50 4.64 13.32
CA ILE A 57 -13.61 5.50 12.93
C ILE A 57 -14.70 5.43 13.99
N MET A 58 -14.95 6.51 14.70
CA MET A 58 -16.11 6.65 15.59
C MET A 58 -17.27 7.30 14.83
N PHE A 59 -18.26 6.51 14.41
CA PHE A 59 -19.45 7.04 13.76
C PHE A 59 -20.52 7.40 14.80
N ILE A 60 -20.92 8.68 14.84
CA ILE A 60 -21.94 9.19 15.77
C ILE A 60 -23.17 9.65 14.98
N ILE A 61 -24.26 8.89 15.10
CA ILE A 61 -25.53 9.19 14.44
C ILE A 61 -26.38 10.17 15.27
N ASP A 62 -27.11 11.04 14.56
CA ASP A 62 -28.16 11.85 15.14
C ASP A 62 -29.39 11.01 15.51
N ASP A 63 -29.73 10.98 16.80
CA ASP A 63 -30.96 10.39 17.34
C ASP A 63 -31.84 11.44 18.06
N SER A 64 -31.65 12.72 17.75
CA SER A 64 -32.47 13.81 18.27
C SER A 64 -33.92 13.71 17.79
N GLY A 65 -34.84 14.39 18.49
CA GLY A 65 -36.26 14.27 18.20
C GLY A 65 -36.69 14.77 16.82
N SER A 66 -35.93 15.69 16.20
CA SER A 66 -36.15 16.17 14.83
C SER A 66 -36.00 15.05 13.79
N MET A 67 -35.16 14.05 14.07
CA MET A 67 -34.96 12.89 13.19
C MET A 67 -36.22 12.05 12.99
N GLN A 68 -37.24 12.19 13.85
CA GLN A 68 -38.53 11.54 13.68
C GLN A 68 -39.41 12.19 12.60
N PHE A 69 -39.09 13.41 12.16
CA PHE A 69 -39.98 14.22 11.36
C PHE A 69 -40.02 13.76 9.90
N GLU A 70 -41.18 13.93 9.28
CA GLU A 70 -41.41 13.65 7.85
C GLU A 70 -41.43 14.96 7.04
N LEU A 71 -40.84 16.03 7.59
CA LEU A 71 -40.87 17.41 7.10
C LEU A 71 -39.49 18.05 7.22
N PRO A 72 -39.13 19.00 6.33
CA PRO A 72 -37.89 19.75 6.42
C PRO A 72 -37.95 20.80 7.55
N GLU A 73 -36.78 21.34 7.92
CA GLU A 73 -36.64 22.38 8.95
C GLU A 73 -37.35 23.63 8.42
N SER A 74 -38.55 23.96 8.90
CA SER A 74 -39.26 25.13 8.37
C SER A 74 -40.11 25.89 9.39
N GLN A 75 -40.08 27.21 9.28
CA GLN A 75 -40.88 28.18 10.04
C GLN A 75 -42.40 28.06 9.79
N TYR A 76 -42.83 27.08 8.98
CA TYR A 76 -44.21 26.96 8.50
C TYR A 76 -45.03 25.91 9.25
N SER A 77 -44.52 25.20 10.26
CA SER A 77 -45.31 24.19 10.98
C SER A 77 -45.35 24.46 12.47
N SER A 78 -46.39 25.13 12.96
CA SER A 78 -46.53 25.36 14.40
C SER A 78 -47.04 24.13 15.17
N ASN A 79 -47.43 23.01 14.52
CA ASN A 79 -48.05 21.86 15.21
C ASN A 79 -48.06 20.50 14.43
N THR A 80 -47.39 20.35 13.29
CA THR A 80 -47.38 19.09 12.50
C THR A 80 -45.95 18.61 12.26
N ASN A 81 -45.62 17.37 12.64
CA ASN A 81 -44.27 16.79 12.48
C ASN A 81 -44.26 15.56 11.56
N TYR A 82 -45.43 14.98 11.33
CA TYR A 82 -45.62 13.79 10.51
C TYR A 82 -46.60 14.10 9.38
N LEU A 83 -46.43 13.40 8.27
CA LEU A 83 -47.34 13.39 7.16
C LEU A 83 -48.23 12.15 7.20
N PHE A 84 -47.79 11.04 7.79
CA PHE A 84 -48.63 9.87 8.04
C PHE A 84 -49.01 9.77 9.51
N PRO A 85 -50.16 9.14 9.85
CA PRO A 85 -50.58 8.98 11.23
C PRO A 85 -49.50 8.31 12.08
N PRO A 86 -48.93 8.97 13.10
CA PRO A 86 -47.94 8.34 13.97
C PRO A 86 -48.62 7.35 14.92
N VAL A 87 -47.89 6.29 15.27
CA VAL A 87 -48.34 5.29 16.25
C VAL A 87 -47.44 5.28 17.47
N SER A 88 -47.93 4.74 18.60
CA SER A 88 -47.13 4.60 19.81
C SER A 88 -45.87 3.77 19.53
N ASN A 89 -44.73 4.19 20.07
CA ASN A 89 -43.43 3.51 19.96
C ASN A 89 -42.88 3.36 18.53
N MET A 90 -43.39 4.11 17.53
CA MET A 90 -42.90 4.07 16.15
C MET A 90 -41.38 4.22 16.04
N TYR A 91 -40.80 5.15 16.82
CA TYR A 91 -39.36 5.37 16.93
C TYR A 91 -38.79 5.00 18.31
N GLY A 92 -39.52 4.19 19.09
CA GLY A 92 -39.05 3.57 20.34
C GLY A 92 -39.43 4.26 21.62
N SER A 93 -39.44 5.59 21.66
CA SER A 93 -39.88 6.32 22.84
C SER A 93 -40.37 7.73 22.50
N GLY A 94 -41.61 8.03 22.87
CA GLY A 94 -42.24 9.32 22.58
C GLY A 94 -42.63 9.47 21.11
N THR A 95 -43.64 10.29 20.87
CA THR A 95 -43.97 10.84 19.56
C THR A 95 -44.33 12.30 19.77
N TYR A 96 -44.13 13.13 18.76
CA TYR A 96 -44.57 14.53 18.80
C TYR A 96 -46.07 14.65 18.52
N SER A 97 -46.52 15.85 18.16
CA SER A 97 -47.91 16.11 17.78
C SER A 97 -48.41 15.09 16.76
N ALA A 98 -49.51 14.43 17.08
CA ALA A 98 -50.16 13.47 16.20
C ALA A 98 -51.11 14.12 15.18
N TYR A 99 -51.13 15.45 15.11
CA TYR A 99 -51.88 16.19 14.09
C TYR A 99 -51.09 16.19 12.77
N ILE A 100 -51.71 15.72 11.70
CA ILE A 100 -51.15 15.72 10.33
C ILE A 100 -51.99 16.62 9.43
N PHE A 101 -51.45 17.13 8.33
CA PHE A 101 -52.26 17.90 7.37
C PHE A 101 -53.37 17.03 6.79
N ASP A 102 -54.59 17.58 6.66
CA ASP A 102 -55.67 16.89 5.94
C ASP A 102 -55.34 16.75 4.46
N PHE A 103 -55.89 15.71 3.84
CA PHE A 103 -55.71 15.42 2.41
C PHE A 103 -56.59 16.32 1.52
N ASP A 104 -56.93 17.51 2.02
CA ASP A 104 -57.73 18.50 1.31
C ASP A 104 -56.84 19.25 0.30
N ASP A 105 -57.26 19.27 -0.97
CA ASP A 105 -56.54 19.95 -2.04
C ASP A 105 -56.54 21.47 -1.87
N ASP A 106 -57.40 22.05 -1.02
CA ASP A 106 -57.39 23.49 -0.70
C ASP A 106 -56.44 23.86 0.45
N ASN A 107 -55.85 22.86 1.11
CA ASN A 107 -54.79 23.04 2.10
C ASN A 107 -53.42 23.16 1.41
N PRO A 108 -52.79 24.35 1.35
CA PRO A 108 -51.54 24.53 0.63
C PRO A 108 -50.36 23.81 1.31
N ARG A 109 -50.43 23.54 2.63
CA ARG A 109 -49.40 22.76 3.32
C ARG A 109 -49.48 21.27 2.99
N ASN A 110 -50.67 20.74 2.74
CA ASN A 110 -50.82 19.36 2.28
C ASN A 110 -50.12 19.17 0.92
N ARG A 111 -50.39 20.07 -0.04
CA ARG A 111 -49.76 20.01 -1.37
C ARG A 111 -48.24 20.23 -1.30
N LEU A 112 -47.81 21.27 -0.60
CA LEU A 112 -46.39 21.63 -0.48
C LEU A 112 -45.55 20.50 0.13
N PHE A 113 -46.01 19.90 1.24
CA PHE A 113 -45.19 18.91 1.95
C PHE A 113 -45.37 17.47 1.45
N ARG A 114 -46.39 17.18 0.64
CA ARG A 114 -46.54 15.92 -0.12
C ARG A 114 -46.07 16.04 -1.56
N SER A 115 -45.10 16.91 -1.78
CA SER A 115 -44.44 17.16 -3.05
C SER A 115 -42.94 17.23 -2.79
N TYR A 116 -42.14 16.56 -3.62
CA TYR A 116 -40.68 16.56 -3.44
C TYR A 116 -40.07 17.97 -3.63
N ASP A 117 -40.72 18.84 -4.40
CA ASP A 117 -40.36 20.26 -4.55
C ASP A 117 -40.42 21.06 -3.24
N GLY A 118 -41.37 20.72 -2.35
CA GLY A 118 -41.58 21.42 -1.08
C GLY A 118 -41.07 20.67 0.14
N ASN A 119 -40.75 19.38 -0.03
CA ASN A 119 -40.21 18.50 0.99
C ASN A 119 -39.29 17.45 0.34
N PRO A 120 -37.96 17.64 0.39
CA PRO A 120 -37.01 16.72 -0.26
C PRO A 120 -37.03 15.31 0.33
N PHE A 121 -37.57 15.12 1.54
CA PHE A 121 -37.75 13.81 2.16
C PHE A 121 -39.03 13.09 1.69
N PHE A 122 -39.93 13.80 1.02
CA PHE A 122 -41.15 13.20 0.47
C PHE A 122 -40.86 12.43 -0.82
N TYR A 123 -41.76 11.52 -1.17
CA TYR A 123 -41.64 10.68 -2.36
C TYR A 123 -41.39 11.51 -3.63
N ASN A 124 -40.24 11.29 -4.27
CA ASN A 124 -39.92 11.78 -5.60
C ASN A 124 -40.19 10.65 -6.61
N PRO A 125 -41.21 10.78 -7.47
CA PRO A 125 -41.54 9.74 -8.43
C PRO A 125 -40.50 9.57 -9.56
N GLU A 126 -39.55 10.49 -9.72
CA GLU A 126 -38.42 10.33 -10.65
C GLU A 126 -37.36 9.36 -10.12
N LYS A 127 -37.39 9.03 -8.81
CA LYS A 127 -36.40 8.16 -8.15
C LYS A 127 -36.89 6.74 -7.95
N THR A 128 -35.98 5.78 -8.01
CA THR A 128 -36.25 4.38 -7.65
C THR A 128 -35.71 4.10 -6.25
N TYR A 129 -36.58 3.74 -5.31
CA TYR A 129 -36.24 3.52 -3.91
C TYR A 129 -35.97 2.04 -3.65
N GLN A 130 -34.76 1.74 -3.18
CA GLN A 130 -34.29 0.39 -2.89
C GLN A 130 -34.45 0.04 -1.41
N PRO A 131 -34.63 -1.23 -1.04
CA PRO A 131 -34.53 -1.65 0.36
C PRO A 131 -33.14 -1.38 0.95
N TRP A 132 -33.04 -1.31 2.29
CA TRP A 132 -31.76 -1.16 2.99
C TRP A 132 -30.81 -2.32 2.72
N PHE A 133 -29.50 -2.09 2.86
CA PHE A 133 -28.48 -3.14 2.81
C PHE A 133 -28.31 -3.83 4.17
N ARG A 134 -27.69 -5.01 4.19
CA ARG A 134 -27.25 -5.76 5.38
C ARG A 134 -25.73 -5.69 5.50
N GLY A 135 -25.18 -6.18 6.61
CA GLY A 135 -23.73 -6.25 6.80
C GLY A 135 -23.05 -7.11 5.73
N ASP A 136 -23.66 -8.22 5.37
CA ASP A 136 -23.27 -9.15 4.29
C ASP A 136 -23.43 -8.58 2.86
N ARG A 137 -23.74 -7.28 2.73
CA ARG A 137 -23.93 -6.55 1.47
C ARG A 137 -25.16 -6.96 0.65
N THR A 138 -26.00 -7.86 1.17
CA THR A 138 -27.29 -8.17 0.54
C THR A 138 -28.34 -7.11 0.86
N GLN A 139 -29.37 -6.99 0.03
CA GLN A 139 -30.49 -6.08 0.26
C GLN A 139 -31.60 -6.73 1.08
N TRP A 140 -32.34 -5.91 1.83
CA TRP A 140 -33.59 -6.31 2.46
C TRP A 140 -34.67 -6.59 1.41
N ASP A 141 -35.75 -7.26 1.83
CA ASP A 141 -36.88 -7.52 0.94
C ASP A 141 -37.63 -6.22 0.59
N ASN A 142 -38.24 -6.21 -0.60
CA ASN A 142 -39.20 -5.19 -0.99
C ASN A 142 -40.33 -5.07 0.05
N ALA A 143 -40.76 -3.83 0.32
CA ALA A 143 -41.83 -3.58 1.28
C ALA A 143 -43.18 -4.06 0.73
N ASP A 144 -43.96 -4.80 1.53
CA ASP A 144 -45.31 -5.23 1.14
C ASP A 144 -46.26 -4.00 1.09
N PRO A 145 -46.82 -3.62 -0.08
CA PRO A 145 -47.71 -2.46 -0.18
C PRO A 145 -49.01 -2.61 0.64
N GLN A 146 -49.44 -3.82 0.96
CA GLN A 146 -50.63 -4.11 1.77
C GLN A 146 -50.33 -4.10 3.28
N ALA A 147 -49.07 -4.16 3.66
CA ALA A 147 -48.60 -4.21 5.03
C ALA A 147 -47.25 -3.50 5.20
N ALA A 148 -47.12 -2.28 4.68
CA ALA A 148 -45.86 -1.55 4.66
C ALA A 148 -45.46 -1.14 6.09
N TYR A 149 -44.27 -1.53 6.53
CA TYR A 149 -43.80 -1.23 7.87
C TYR A 149 -43.59 0.27 8.08
N ARG A 150 -43.97 0.76 9.26
CA ARG A 150 -43.64 2.13 9.67
C ARG A 150 -42.18 2.26 10.07
N PHE A 151 -41.56 1.20 10.56
CA PHE A 151 -40.13 1.15 10.76
C PHE A 151 -39.73 -0.31 10.58
N PRO A 152 -39.09 -0.69 9.46
CA PRO A 152 -38.82 -2.09 9.13
C PRO A 152 -37.87 -2.76 10.12
N GLY A 153 -36.82 -2.07 10.58
CA GLY A 153 -35.95 -2.54 11.67
C GLY A 153 -36.63 -2.61 13.05
N ARG A 154 -37.89 -2.16 13.18
CA ARG A 154 -38.63 -2.16 14.45
C ARG A 154 -40.08 -2.54 14.21
N THR A 155 -40.32 -3.84 14.02
CA THR A 155 -41.64 -4.40 13.67
C THR A 155 -42.76 -4.06 14.67
N ALA A 156 -42.42 -3.74 15.93
CA ALA A 156 -43.36 -3.21 16.93
C ALA A 156 -44.00 -1.87 16.55
N SER A 157 -43.44 -1.16 15.56
CA SER A 157 -44.02 0.04 14.95
C SER A 157 -45.28 -0.25 14.12
N GLY A 158 -45.58 -1.52 13.82
CA GLY A 158 -46.73 -1.93 13.02
C GLY A 158 -46.63 -1.53 11.56
N THR A 159 -47.72 -1.79 10.83
CA THR A 159 -47.80 -1.61 9.37
C THR A 159 -48.94 -0.66 8.98
N LEU A 160 -48.90 -0.17 7.75
CA LEU A 160 -49.99 0.57 7.10
C LEU A 160 -50.29 -0.08 5.75
N ASN A 161 -51.56 -0.36 5.48
CA ASN A 161 -51.98 -0.77 4.14
C ASN A 161 -52.06 0.47 3.25
N LEU A 162 -51.19 0.55 2.25
CA LEU A 162 -51.07 1.73 1.38
C LEU A 162 -52.09 1.74 0.23
N THR A 163 -52.67 0.58 -0.08
CA THR A 163 -53.52 0.37 -1.27
C THR A 163 -55.02 0.50 -0.99
N THR A 164 -55.42 0.70 0.27
CA THR A 164 -56.82 0.81 0.71
C THR A 164 -57.07 2.11 1.47
N GLU A 165 -58.33 2.57 1.48
CA GLU A 165 -58.73 3.79 2.20
C GLU A 165 -58.54 3.61 3.72
N GLN A 166 -57.94 4.61 4.36
CA GLN A 166 -57.60 4.60 5.78
C GLN A 166 -58.36 5.69 6.54
N ASP A 167 -58.63 5.46 7.83
CA ASP A 167 -59.27 6.45 8.70
C ASP A 167 -58.27 7.08 9.67
N TRP A 168 -58.38 8.40 9.87
CA TRP A 168 -57.66 9.10 10.92
C TRP A 168 -58.48 10.21 11.56
N SER A 169 -58.16 10.55 12.81
CA SER A 169 -58.95 11.47 13.62
C SER A 169 -58.24 12.75 14.04
N ARG A 170 -56.95 12.96 13.73
CA ARG A 170 -56.19 14.14 14.20
C ARG A 170 -55.61 14.92 13.03
N TRP A 171 -56.28 16.00 12.64
CA TRP A 171 -55.98 16.76 11.43
C TRP A 171 -55.64 18.23 11.71
N THR A 172 -54.68 18.78 10.99
CA THR A 172 -54.40 20.21 10.87
C THR A 172 -55.07 20.71 9.59
N ARG A 173 -56.16 21.45 9.72
CA ARG A 173 -57.00 21.89 8.60
C ARG A 173 -56.86 23.39 8.34
N ARG A 174 -57.11 23.81 7.10
CA ARG A 174 -57.17 25.23 6.72
C ARG A 174 -58.58 25.78 6.95
N GLY A 175 -58.70 26.77 7.82
CA GLY A 175 -59.92 27.56 8.02
C GLY A 175 -59.79 28.99 7.50
N PHE A 176 -60.87 29.76 7.61
CA PHE A 176 -60.92 31.15 7.16
C PHE A 176 -59.90 32.07 7.87
N ASN A 177 -59.57 31.77 9.14
CA ASN A 177 -58.64 32.55 9.97
C ASN A 177 -57.25 31.89 10.13
N GLY A 178 -56.87 30.96 9.23
CA GLY A 178 -55.60 30.22 9.31
C GLY A 178 -55.79 28.74 9.67
N TYR A 179 -54.75 28.12 10.23
CA TYR A 179 -54.74 26.69 10.54
C TYR A 179 -55.35 26.38 11.91
N PHE A 180 -56.11 25.29 12.00
CA PHE A 180 -56.68 24.79 13.26
C PHE A 180 -56.64 23.27 13.34
N ASN A 181 -56.59 22.76 14.57
CA ASN A 181 -56.59 21.32 14.84
C ASN A 181 -58.02 20.79 14.93
N SER A 182 -58.30 19.68 14.26
CA SER A 182 -59.60 19.02 14.19
C SER A 182 -59.48 17.57 14.63
N ASN A 183 -60.41 17.13 15.49
CA ASN A 183 -60.52 15.74 15.92
C ASN A 183 -61.56 14.92 15.12
N ALA A 184 -61.82 15.34 13.87
CA ALA A 184 -62.82 14.68 13.01
C ALA A 184 -62.26 13.38 12.43
N ASN A 185 -63.05 12.30 12.45
CA ASN A 185 -62.69 11.08 11.73
C ASN A 185 -62.90 11.30 10.24
N LEU A 186 -61.83 11.32 9.46
CA LEU A 186 -61.82 11.52 8.02
C LEU A 186 -61.09 10.36 7.36
N ALA A 187 -61.60 9.93 6.21
CA ALA A 187 -60.97 8.95 5.36
C ALA A 187 -59.89 9.61 4.48
N TYR A 188 -58.83 8.87 4.17
CA TYR A 188 -57.76 9.31 3.27
C TYR A 188 -57.14 8.13 2.52
N TRP A 189 -56.53 8.42 1.36
CA TRP A 189 -55.78 7.45 0.55
C TRP A 189 -54.28 7.64 0.78
N PRO A 190 -53.55 6.65 1.33
CA PRO A 190 -52.14 6.83 1.69
C PRO A 190 -51.23 7.24 0.55
N ILE A 191 -51.38 6.60 -0.62
CA ILE A 191 -50.66 6.97 -1.84
C ILE A 191 -51.37 8.17 -2.47
N THR A 192 -51.09 9.35 -1.93
CA THR A 192 -51.47 10.65 -2.50
C THR A 192 -50.25 11.55 -2.48
N TYR A 193 -49.82 12.02 -3.65
CA TYR A 193 -48.69 12.94 -3.80
C TYR A 193 -48.96 13.98 -4.89
N TYR A 194 -48.21 15.07 -4.84
CA TYR A 194 -48.37 16.21 -5.74
C TYR A 194 -47.05 16.49 -6.45
N VAL A 195 -47.10 16.71 -7.75
CA VAL A 195 -45.97 17.15 -8.56
C VAL A 195 -46.22 18.59 -8.96
N LYS A 196 -45.30 19.50 -8.61
CA LYS A 196 -45.41 20.90 -8.97
C LYS A 196 -45.05 21.05 -10.46
N LYS A 197 -45.80 21.88 -11.17
CA LYS A 197 -45.47 22.30 -12.53
C LYS A 197 -44.23 23.20 -12.48
N GLU A 198 -43.30 22.99 -13.40
CA GLU A 198 -42.02 23.72 -13.46
C GLU A 198 -42.25 25.23 -13.54
N GLY A 199 -41.47 26.01 -12.78
CA GLY A 199 -41.52 27.48 -12.77
C GLY A 199 -42.74 28.11 -12.08
N GLU A 200 -43.70 27.32 -11.58
CA GLU A 200 -44.94 27.82 -10.99
C GLU A 200 -44.84 28.05 -9.45
N ASP A 201 -45.77 28.84 -8.90
CA ASP A 201 -45.82 29.22 -7.47
C ASP A 201 -46.19 28.03 -6.57
N ARG A 202 -45.31 27.69 -5.63
CA ARG A 202 -45.48 26.58 -4.67
C ARG A 202 -46.69 26.71 -3.74
N PHE A 203 -47.26 27.89 -3.56
CA PHE A 203 -48.44 28.10 -2.71
C PHE A 203 -49.76 28.12 -3.49
N ASP A 204 -49.70 28.28 -4.81
CA ASP A 204 -50.88 28.23 -5.67
C ASP A 204 -51.35 26.77 -5.82
N LYS A 205 -52.67 26.57 -5.90
CA LYS A 205 -53.28 25.26 -6.11
C LYS A 205 -53.14 24.82 -7.56
N ASP A 206 -53.25 25.77 -8.48
CA ASP A 206 -53.30 25.51 -9.93
C ASP A 206 -51.95 25.02 -10.48
N SER A 207 -50.88 25.20 -9.69
CA SER A 207 -49.51 24.80 -9.98
C SER A 207 -49.21 23.31 -9.77
N TYR A 208 -50.17 22.49 -9.35
CA TYR A 208 -49.91 21.07 -9.01
C TYR A 208 -50.73 20.08 -9.85
N ILE A 209 -50.10 18.94 -10.12
CA ILE A 209 -50.77 17.70 -10.57
C ILE A 209 -50.81 16.74 -9.38
N LYS A 210 -52.00 16.28 -9.01
CA LYS A 210 -52.20 15.28 -7.97
C LYS A 210 -52.20 13.88 -8.56
N TYR A 211 -51.45 12.98 -7.95
CA TYR A 211 -51.49 11.55 -8.21
C TYR A 211 -52.04 10.82 -6.98
N GLN A 212 -52.98 9.91 -7.20
CA GLN A 212 -53.62 9.15 -6.13
C GLN A 212 -53.91 7.72 -6.56
N VAL A 213 -53.59 6.73 -5.71
CA VAL A 213 -53.96 5.33 -5.92
C VAL A 213 -55.17 4.98 -5.05
N ARG A 214 -56.21 4.41 -5.67
CA ARG A 214 -57.45 3.98 -5.02
C ARG A 214 -57.75 2.54 -5.40
N ASN A 215 -57.74 1.62 -4.42
CA ASN A 215 -57.99 0.19 -4.62
C ASN A 215 -57.15 -0.44 -5.77
N GLY A 216 -55.89 -0.04 -5.90
CA GLY A 216 -54.97 -0.53 -6.93
C GLY A 216 -55.07 0.17 -8.30
N ALA A 217 -56.02 1.09 -8.51
CA ALA A 217 -56.10 1.93 -9.70
C ALA A 217 -55.47 3.30 -9.46
N ALA A 218 -54.74 3.83 -10.44
CA ALA A 218 -54.05 5.13 -10.35
C ALA A 218 -54.82 6.24 -11.05
N TYR A 219 -54.83 7.43 -10.46
CA TYR A 219 -55.52 8.61 -10.98
C TYR A 219 -54.60 9.81 -11.01
N ARG A 220 -54.67 10.57 -12.11
CA ARG A 220 -54.00 11.86 -12.30
C ARG A 220 -55.05 12.96 -12.32
N THR A 221 -54.89 13.99 -11.49
CA THR A 221 -55.76 15.17 -11.45
C THR A 221 -54.95 16.44 -11.68
N ASP A 222 -55.28 17.23 -12.70
CA ASP A 222 -54.75 18.59 -12.85
C ASP A 222 -55.56 19.55 -11.99
N LEU A 223 -54.96 20.13 -10.94
CA LEU A 223 -55.69 20.92 -9.97
C LEU A 223 -56.17 22.28 -10.51
N GLN A 224 -55.58 22.76 -11.62
CA GLN A 224 -55.98 24.02 -12.26
C GLN A 224 -57.41 23.98 -12.81
N ASN A 225 -57.80 22.84 -13.38
CA ASN A 225 -59.11 22.65 -14.01
C ASN A 225 -59.97 21.59 -13.31
N GLY A 226 -59.39 20.84 -12.36
CA GLY A 226 -60.06 19.76 -11.63
C GLY A 226 -60.28 18.51 -12.48
N ASN A 227 -59.64 18.37 -13.64
CA ASN A 227 -59.80 17.22 -14.52
C ASN A 227 -59.04 16.02 -13.95
N GLU A 228 -59.80 15.00 -13.52
CA GLU A 228 -59.27 13.71 -13.08
C GLU A 228 -59.39 12.67 -14.21
N SER A 229 -58.35 11.86 -14.41
CA SER A 229 -58.31 10.73 -15.34
C SER A 229 -57.62 9.53 -14.70
N GLU A 230 -58.16 8.34 -14.94
CA GLU A 230 -57.48 7.07 -14.62
C GLU A 230 -56.30 6.86 -15.57
N ILE A 231 -55.17 6.37 -15.05
CA ILE A 231 -53.92 6.16 -15.80
C ILE A 231 -53.45 4.71 -15.62
N SER A 232 -52.81 4.16 -16.66
CA SER A 232 -52.23 2.81 -16.62
C SER A 232 -50.72 2.82 -16.36
N ASN A 233 -50.05 3.96 -16.55
CA ASN A 233 -48.62 4.15 -16.33
C ASN A 233 -48.35 5.56 -15.81
N PHE A 234 -47.26 5.67 -15.06
CA PHE A 234 -46.66 6.91 -14.58
C PHE A 234 -45.48 7.27 -15.47
N GLN A 235 -45.39 8.53 -15.88
CA GLN A 235 -44.28 9.07 -16.68
C GLN A 235 -43.74 10.33 -15.99
N PHE A 236 -42.49 10.29 -15.57
CA PHE A 236 -41.79 11.39 -14.93
C PHE A 236 -40.37 11.49 -15.49
N GLY A 237 -40.09 12.55 -16.26
CA GLY A 237 -38.87 12.63 -17.06
C GLY A 237 -38.70 11.40 -17.96
N ASP A 238 -37.54 10.77 -17.86
CA ASP A 238 -37.18 9.52 -18.58
C ASP A 238 -37.68 8.25 -17.87
N THR A 239 -38.27 8.38 -16.67
CA THR A 239 -38.77 7.24 -15.88
C THR A 239 -40.21 6.90 -16.26
N THR A 240 -40.43 5.66 -16.70
CA THR A 240 -41.77 5.08 -16.92
C THR A 240 -42.00 3.94 -15.92
N ARG A 241 -43.12 3.96 -15.20
CA ARG A 241 -43.54 2.84 -14.33
C ARG A 241 -45.00 2.44 -14.58
N SER A 242 -45.28 1.15 -14.53
CA SER A 242 -46.64 0.64 -14.41
C SER A 242 -47.25 1.03 -13.05
N VAL A 243 -48.56 0.88 -12.90
CA VAL A 243 -49.23 1.14 -11.61
C VAL A 243 -48.68 0.24 -10.50
N GLU A 244 -48.36 -1.01 -10.80
CA GLU A 244 -47.83 -1.97 -9.82
C GLU A 244 -46.41 -1.59 -9.38
N GLU A 245 -45.54 -1.23 -10.32
CA GLU A 245 -44.17 -0.79 -10.03
C GLU A 245 -44.16 0.52 -9.24
N GLU A 246 -45.05 1.47 -9.55
CA GLU A 246 -45.17 2.73 -8.81
C GLU A 246 -45.69 2.51 -7.37
N ILE A 247 -46.65 1.59 -7.19
CA ILE A 247 -47.13 1.20 -5.85
C ILE A 247 -45.98 0.57 -5.05
N GLN A 248 -45.18 -0.31 -5.66
CA GLN A 248 -44.03 -0.93 -5.01
C GLN A 248 -42.95 0.10 -4.65
N ASN A 249 -42.64 1.02 -5.57
CA ASN A 249 -41.66 2.08 -5.35
C ASN A 249 -42.07 3.00 -4.18
N PHE A 250 -43.36 3.38 -4.13
CA PHE A 250 -43.91 4.16 -3.01
C PHE A 250 -43.88 3.37 -1.69
N ALA A 251 -44.13 2.05 -1.72
CA ALA A 251 -44.06 1.21 -0.52
C ALA A 251 -42.63 1.10 0.03
N ASN A 252 -41.63 0.99 -0.86
CA ASN A 252 -40.22 1.01 -0.50
C ASN A 252 -39.83 2.37 0.10
N TRP A 253 -40.15 3.47 -0.56
CA TRP A 253 -39.95 4.82 0.00
C TRP A 253 -40.61 4.97 1.37
N TYR A 254 -41.87 4.55 1.51
CA TYR A 254 -42.61 4.66 2.75
C TYR A 254 -41.92 3.91 3.89
N SER A 255 -41.44 2.70 3.65
CA SER A 255 -40.85 1.86 4.70
C SER A 255 -39.41 2.27 5.02
N TYR A 256 -38.64 2.66 4.01
CA TYR A 256 -37.19 2.81 4.11
C TYR A 256 -36.68 4.27 4.10
N TYR A 257 -37.49 5.28 3.72
CA TYR A 257 -36.99 6.66 3.49
C TYR A 257 -37.87 7.80 4.03
N ARG A 258 -39.18 7.58 4.28
CA ARG A 258 -40.17 8.68 4.46
C ARG A 258 -39.91 9.69 5.59
N SER A 259 -38.97 9.43 6.49
CA SER A 259 -38.62 10.29 7.60
C SER A 259 -37.12 10.49 7.63
N ARG A 260 -36.64 11.57 8.24
CA ARG A 260 -35.21 11.90 8.29
C ARG A 260 -34.34 10.75 8.80
N THR A 261 -34.76 10.07 9.87
CA THR A 261 -34.01 8.90 10.39
C THR A 261 -33.99 7.71 9.43
N LEU A 262 -35.07 7.45 8.69
CA LEU A 262 -35.12 6.33 7.75
C LEU A 262 -34.25 6.63 6.52
N ALA A 263 -34.37 7.84 5.98
CA ALA A 263 -33.51 8.35 4.92
C ALA A 263 -32.02 8.29 5.30
N ALA A 264 -31.65 8.81 6.48
CA ALA A 264 -30.30 8.77 7.00
C ALA A 264 -29.77 7.33 7.11
N ARG A 265 -30.53 6.43 7.73
CA ARG A 265 -30.12 5.02 7.89
C ARG A 265 -29.97 4.31 6.56
N SER A 266 -30.79 4.66 5.57
CA SER A 266 -30.61 4.15 4.20
C SER A 266 -29.29 4.61 3.61
N GLY A 267 -28.98 5.91 3.70
CA GLY A 267 -27.74 6.46 3.14
C GLY A 267 -26.48 5.95 3.85
N ILE A 268 -26.50 5.90 5.18
CA ILE A 268 -25.42 5.33 6.01
C ILE A 268 -25.23 3.85 5.66
N GLY A 269 -26.33 3.09 5.59
CA GLY A 269 -26.30 1.67 5.27
C GLY A 269 -25.67 1.40 3.90
N ASN A 270 -26.05 2.19 2.90
CA ASN A 270 -25.47 2.11 1.56
C ASN A 270 -23.96 2.39 1.60
N ALA A 271 -23.54 3.53 2.16
CA ALA A 271 -22.13 3.94 2.22
C ALA A 271 -21.24 2.91 2.94
N PHE A 272 -21.65 2.43 4.11
CA PHE A 272 -20.88 1.43 4.87
C PHE A 272 -20.92 0.03 4.23
N SER A 273 -21.97 -0.31 3.47
CA SER A 273 -22.04 -1.62 2.81
C SER A 273 -21.00 -1.79 1.71
N GLN A 274 -20.60 -0.68 1.08
CA GLN A 274 -19.60 -0.64 0.02
C GLN A 274 -18.16 -0.76 0.54
N GLN A 275 -17.93 -0.61 1.86
CA GLN A 275 -16.58 -0.65 2.44
C GLN A 275 -16.05 -2.08 2.61
N GLY A 276 -14.73 -2.24 2.46
CA GLY A 276 -13.97 -3.47 2.75
C GLY A 276 -13.74 -3.74 4.24
N GLU A 277 -12.84 -4.67 4.56
CA GLU A 277 -12.57 -5.14 5.94
C GLU A 277 -11.36 -4.45 6.63
N GLY A 278 -10.70 -3.48 5.97
CA GLY A 278 -9.51 -2.77 6.47
C GLY A 278 -9.74 -1.64 7.48
N LEU A 279 -10.93 -1.52 8.08
CA LEU A 279 -11.33 -0.41 8.95
C LEU A 279 -11.68 -0.87 10.38
N ARG A 280 -11.56 0.01 11.37
CA ARG A 280 -12.15 -0.20 12.69
C ARG A 280 -13.29 0.78 12.94
N VAL A 281 -14.50 0.29 13.17
CA VAL A 281 -15.69 1.14 13.29
C VAL A 281 -16.31 1.02 14.69
N GLY A 282 -16.50 2.16 15.34
CA GLY A 282 -17.26 2.35 16.56
C GLY A 282 -18.62 2.99 16.27
N TYR A 283 -19.54 2.90 17.22
CA TYR A 283 -20.91 3.40 17.07
C TYR A 283 -21.34 4.23 18.28
N GLY A 284 -21.81 5.45 18.03
CA GLY A 284 -22.36 6.36 19.03
C GLY A 284 -23.68 6.98 18.62
N ARG A 285 -24.45 7.45 19.60
CA ARG A 285 -25.74 8.14 19.42
C ARG A 285 -25.83 9.35 20.34
N LEU A 286 -26.26 10.50 19.85
CA LEU A 286 -26.22 11.75 20.61
C LEU A 286 -26.90 11.69 21.99
N ASN A 287 -28.02 10.96 22.09
CA ASN A 287 -28.84 10.89 23.30
C ASN A 287 -28.71 9.57 24.06
N LYS A 288 -27.67 8.76 23.76
CA LYS A 288 -27.36 7.56 24.55
C LYS A 288 -26.91 7.93 25.96
N GLY A 289 -27.65 7.44 26.95
CA GLY A 289 -27.36 7.61 28.37
C GLY A 289 -26.08 6.90 28.82
N GLU A 290 -25.63 7.19 30.04
CA GLU A 290 -24.41 6.58 30.58
C GLU A 290 -24.55 5.07 30.77
N SER A 291 -23.60 4.30 30.22
CA SER A 291 -23.46 2.86 30.45
C SER A 291 -21.99 2.46 30.33
N SER A 292 -21.65 1.28 30.86
CA SER A 292 -20.31 0.71 30.71
C SER A 292 -20.11 0.21 29.28
N VAL A 293 -19.08 0.73 28.60
CA VAL A 293 -18.56 0.24 27.33
C VAL A 293 -17.09 -0.09 27.55
N ASP A 294 -16.70 -1.33 27.32
CA ASP A 294 -15.31 -1.77 27.42
C ASP A 294 -14.68 -1.44 28.79
N GLY A 295 -15.46 -1.68 29.86
CA GLY A 295 -15.06 -1.43 31.25
C GLY A 295 -15.10 0.04 31.71
N ARG A 296 -15.45 1.00 30.85
CA ARG A 296 -15.54 2.43 31.18
C ARG A 296 -16.97 2.95 31.02
N ASN A 297 -17.43 3.72 32.00
CA ASN A 297 -18.70 4.42 31.87
C ASN A 297 -18.57 5.56 30.87
N THR A 298 -19.47 5.60 29.90
CA THR A 298 -19.51 6.67 28.90
C THR A 298 -20.95 6.91 28.44
N SER A 299 -21.26 8.16 28.09
CA SER A 299 -22.46 8.56 27.35
C SER A 299 -22.12 8.69 25.87
N VAL A 300 -23.11 8.70 25.00
CA VAL A 300 -22.94 8.80 23.52
C VAL A 300 -22.32 7.56 22.89
N ILE A 301 -21.13 7.15 23.31
CA ILE A 301 -20.47 5.94 22.78
C ILE A 301 -21.26 4.72 23.23
N ASP A 302 -21.87 4.02 22.29
CA ASP A 302 -22.67 2.80 22.54
C ASP A 302 -21.79 1.55 22.35
N ARG A 303 -20.85 1.63 21.41
CA ARG A 303 -19.84 0.62 21.14
C ARG A 303 -18.50 1.27 20.80
N GLY A 304 -17.43 0.79 21.43
CA GLY A 304 -16.07 1.15 21.03
C GLY A 304 -15.75 0.66 19.62
N VAL A 305 -14.66 1.18 19.04
CA VAL A 305 -14.16 0.72 17.73
C VAL A 305 -13.82 -0.77 17.77
N ARG A 306 -14.08 -1.47 16.67
CA ARG A 306 -13.76 -2.89 16.43
C ARG A 306 -13.41 -3.06 14.96
N ALA A 307 -12.65 -4.10 14.60
CA ALA A 307 -12.49 -4.49 13.19
C ALA A 307 -13.87 -4.56 12.50
N PHE A 308 -13.96 -4.04 11.27
CA PHE A 308 -15.22 -3.91 10.53
C PHE A 308 -15.47 -5.13 9.63
N ASP A 309 -15.43 -6.30 10.26
CA ASP A 309 -15.54 -7.62 9.65
C ASP A 309 -16.60 -8.48 10.38
N GLY A 310 -17.00 -9.59 9.76
CA GLY A 310 -17.85 -10.64 10.35
C GLY A 310 -18.96 -10.15 11.30
N ASP A 311 -18.98 -10.70 12.52
CA ASP A 311 -19.97 -10.38 13.56
C ASP A 311 -19.94 -8.90 13.99
N ASN A 312 -18.77 -8.26 13.91
CA ASN A 312 -18.62 -6.85 14.28
C ASN A 312 -19.34 -5.93 13.29
N ARG A 313 -19.18 -6.21 12.00
CA ARG A 313 -19.89 -5.55 10.90
C ARG A 313 -21.40 -5.75 11.02
N GLU A 314 -21.86 -6.98 11.20
CA GLU A 314 -23.30 -7.25 11.37
C GLU A 314 -23.89 -6.51 12.58
N THR A 315 -23.16 -6.46 13.69
CA THR A 315 -23.60 -5.73 14.89
C THR A 315 -23.72 -4.21 14.65
N PHE A 316 -22.85 -3.62 13.81
CA PHE A 316 -22.98 -2.21 13.42
C PHE A 316 -24.29 -1.97 12.64
N PHE A 317 -24.58 -2.80 11.63
CA PHE A 317 -25.80 -2.68 10.83
C PHE A 317 -27.07 -2.96 11.64
N ASP A 318 -27.06 -3.96 12.52
CA ASP A 318 -28.18 -4.24 13.42
C ASP A 318 -28.51 -3.01 14.29
N ARG A 319 -27.51 -2.37 14.89
CA ARG A 319 -27.70 -1.13 15.66
C ARG A 319 -28.19 0.01 14.77
N LEU A 320 -27.55 0.20 13.61
CA LEU A 320 -27.93 1.19 12.62
C LEU A 320 -29.39 1.06 12.18
N TYR A 321 -30.00 -0.13 12.22
CA TYR A 321 -31.39 -0.31 11.81
C TYR A 321 -32.39 -0.49 12.96
N THR A 322 -31.95 -0.82 14.17
CA THR A 322 -32.88 -1.14 15.28
C THR A 322 -32.93 -0.08 16.38
N ASP A 323 -31.87 0.72 16.55
CA ASP A 323 -31.79 1.68 17.64
C ASP A 323 -32.86 2.78 17.55
N GLY A 324 -33.36 3.23 18.71
CA GLY A 324 -34.45 4.21 18.79
C GLY A 324 -34.03 5.67 18.69
N VAL A 325 -35.01 6.53 18.39
CA VAL A 325 -34.87 7.99 18.28
C VAL A 325 -35.76 8.64 19.34
N PRO A 326 -35.21 9.05 20.50
CA PRO A 326 -35.99 9.69 21.56
C PRO A 326 -36.46 11.12 21.22
N ASN A 327 -37.46 11.61 21.95
CA ASN A 327 -37.82 13.05 21.94
C ASN A 327 -36.79 13.84 22.77
N ALA A 328 -35.59 14.03 22.23
CA ALA A 328 -34.49 14.68 22.91
C ALA A 328 -33.82 15.75 22.01
N GLY A 329 -32.87 16.51 22.58
CA GLY A 329 -32.15 17.55 21.85
C GLY A 329 -30.99 17.00 21.02
N THR A 330 -30.18 17.91 20.50
CA THR A 330 -29.04 17.63 19.60
C THR A 330 -27.70 18.04 20.27
N PRO A 331 -27.21 17.29 21.28
CA PRO A 331 -26.04 17.67 22.08
C PRO A 331 -24.68 17.43 21.37
N LEU A 332 -24.50 17.91 20.12
CA LEU A 332 -23.31 17.63 19.29
C LEU A 332 -21.98 17.94 20.00
N ARG A 333 -21.88 19.09 20.66
CA ARG A 333 -20.63 19.51 21.34
C ARG A 333 -20.19 18.54 22.43
N LEU A 334 -21.15 17.97 23.16
CA LEU A 334 -20.84 16.95 24.17
C LEU A 334 -20.54 15.61 23.50
N ALA A 335 -21.22 15.27 22.41
CA ALA A 335 -20.97 14.04 21.66
C ALA A 335 -19.55 13.98 21.07
N LEU A 336 -19.11 15.07 20.42
CA LEU A 336 -17.75 15.17 19.89
C LEU A 336 -16.70 15.07 21.01
N LYS A 337 -16.97 15.72 22.16
CA LYS A 337 -16.11 15.61 23.34
C LYS A 337 -15.99 14.17 23.83
N ARG A 338 -17.09 13.40 23.87
CA ARG A 338 -17.06 11.99 24.28
C ARG A 338 -16.29 11.11 23.30
N ALA A 339 -16.26 11.44 22.01
CA ALA A 339 -15.41 10.76 21.04
C ALA A 339 -13.93 11.04 21.33
N GLY A 340 -13.57 12.30 21.58
CA GLY A 340 -12.22 12.68 21.98
C GLY A 340 -11.76 11.99 23.27
N GLU A 341 -12.57 12.00 24.33
CA GLU A 341 -12.29 11.28 25.58
C GLU A 341 -12.15 9.77 25.39
N TYR A 342 -12.85 9.19 24.40
CA TYR A 342 -12.68 7.79 24.06
C TYR A 342 -11.31 7.51 23.43
N PHE A 343 -10.83 8.40 22.55
CA PHE A 343 -9.51 8.30 21.92
C PHE A 343 -8.34 8.62 22.88
N GLU A 344 -8.57 9.22 24.04
CA GLU A 344 -7.55 9.41 25.08
C GLU A 344 -7.27 8.15 25.92
N ARG A 345 -8.05 7.08 25.75
CA ARG A 345 -7.90 5.89 26.59
C ARG A 345 -6.58 5.17 26.30
N SER A 346 -5.78 4.98 27.34
CA SER A 346 -4.54 4.17 27.30
C SER A 346 -4.70 2.72 27.73
N ASP A 347 -5.90 2.32 28.19
CA ASP A 347 -6.16 0.94 28.58
C ASP A 347 -6.31 0.01 27.37
N ASN A 348 -5.97 -1.27 27.54
CA ASN A 348 -5.93 -2.27 26.47
C ASN A 348 -7.27 -2.51 25.76
N GLN A 349 -8.39 -2.28 26.45
CA GLN A 349 -9.72 -2.37 25.86
C GLN A 349 -10.10 -1.10 25.07
N GLY A 350 -9.27 -0.07 25.10
CA GLY A 350 -9.43 1.19 24.39
C GLY A 350 -9.08 1.11 22.90
N PRO A 351 -9.15 2.26 22.20
CA PRO A 351 -9.03 2.33 20.74
C PRO A 351 -7.66 1.99 20.18
N TRP A 352 -6.61 2.07 21.00
CA TRP A 352 -5.23 1.86 20.57
C TRP A 352 -4.77 0.40 20.71
N GLY A 353 -5.56 -0.43 21.37
CA GLY A 353 -5.28 -1.86 21.54
C GLY A 353 -5.17 -2.59 20.19
N ALA A 354 -4.36 -3.63 20.15
CA ALA A 354 -4.30 -4.53 19.00
C ALA A 354 -5.68 -5.12 18.67
N GLU A 355 -6.45 -5.51 19.70
CA GLU A 355 -7.85 -5.94 19.60
C GLU A 355 -8.75 -5.14 20.58
N PRO A 356 -9.26 -3.96 20.16
CA PRO A 356 -10.06 -3.09 21.02
C PRO A 356 -11.27 -3.78 21.65
N GLY A 357 -11.61 -3.43 22.88
CA GLY A 357 -12.68 -4.07 23.65
C GLY A 357 -12.35 -5.38 24.31
N THR A 358 -11.16 -5.93 24.04
CA THR A 358 -10.60 -7.07 24.77
C THR A 358 -9.44 -6.60 25.63
N ASN A 359 -9.10 -7.36 26.67
CA ASN A 359 -7.98 -7.00 27.54
C ASN A 359 -6.64 -7.57 27.00
N ASP A 360 -6.43 -7.44 25.70
CA ASP A 360 -5.25 -7.91 24.97
C ASP A 360 -4.00 -7.15 25.42
N SER A 361 -2.89 -7.85 25.70
CA SER A 361 -1.67 -7.22 26.21
C SER A 361 -0.60 -6.94 25.15
N ARG A 362 -0.89 -7.17 23.87
CA ARG A 362 -0.01 -6.77 22.77
C ARG A 362 0.18 -5.25 22.79
N SER A 363 1.33 -4.81 22.29
CA SER A 363 1.66 -3.38 22.20
C SER A 363 0.58 -2.63 21.44
N GLN A 364 0.31 -1.42 21.90
CA GLN A 364 -0.58 -0.50 21.21
C GLN A 364 0.20 0.15 20.07
N LEU A 365 -0.50 0.48 19.00
CA LEU A 365 0.11 0.94 17.76
C LEU A 365 0.13 2.48 17.69
N GLU A 366 1.31 3.07 17.75
CA GLU A 366 1.58 4.52 17.77
C GLU A 366 1.10 5.25 16.51
N CYS A 367 1.29 4.66 15.33
CA CYS A 367 0.92 5.25 14.04
C CYS A 367 -0.59 5.25 13.74
N ARG A 368 -1.44 4.74 14.64
CA ARG A 368 -2.86 4.55 14.34
C ARG A 368 -3.62 5.88 14.21
N GLN A 369 -4.19 6.12 13.03
CA GLN A 369 -5.05 7.29 12.81
C GLN A 369 -6.44 7.11 13.45
N SER A 370 -7.03 8.20 13.95
CA SER A 370 -8.34 8.20 14.61
C SER A 370 -9.26 9.32 14.08
N PHE A 371 -10.45 8.91 13.65
CA PHE A 371 -11.45 9.73 12.97
C PHE A 371 -12.78 9.68 13.72
N THR A 372 -13.51 10.79 13.72
CA THR A 372 -14.92 10.87 14.18
C THR A 372 -15.79 11.40 13.05
N ILE A 373 -16.84 10.68 12.69
CA ILE A 373 -17.88 11.16 11.78
C ILE A 373 -19.08 11.60 12.63
N LEU A 374 -19.37 12.90 12.64
CA LEU A 374 -20.41 13.50 13.46
C LEU A 374 -21.57 13.98 12.58
N MET A 375 -22.72 13.33 12.71
CA MET A 375 -23.91 13.63 11.93
C MET A 375 -24.91 14.52 12.70
N THR A 376 -25.61 15.40 11.98
CA THR A 376 -26.75 16.17 12.49
C THR A 376 -27.81 16.45 11.42
N ASP A 377 -29.09 16.50 11.81
CA ASP A 377 -30.20 17.00 10.97
C ASP A 377 -30.69 18.40 11.40
N GLY A 378 -30.01 19.02 12.36
CA GLY A 378 -30.42 20.28 12.94
C GLY A 378 -29.33 21.00 13.72
N TYR A 379 -29.73 22.04 14.43
CA TYR A 379 -28.83 22.94 15.15
C TYR A 379 -28.47 22.39 16.53
N TRP A 380 -27.18 22.40 16.87
CA TRP A 380 -26.75 21.87 18.15
C TRP A 380 -27.35 22.63 19.35
N SER A 381 -27.53 21.89 20.44
CA SER A 381 -28.10 22.34 21.72
C SER A 381 -27.37 21.68 22.90
N GLY A 382 -27.91 21.77 24.11
CA GLY A 382 -27.33 21.15 25.31
C GLY A 382 -26.32 22.00 26.07
N GLY A 383 -25.69 21.39 27.08
CA GLY A 383 -24.76 22.04 28.00
C GLY A 383 -23.43 22.43 27.35
N SER A 384 -22.65 23.27 28.03
CA SER A 384 -21.29 23.61 27.61
C SER A 384 -20.36 22.39 27.73
N PRO A 385 -19.51 22.09 26.74
CA PRO A 385 -18.45 21.08 26.85
C PRO A 385 -17.36 21.45 27.86
N GLY A 386 -17.21 22.74 28.20
CA GLY A 386 -16.27 23.25 29.20
C GLY A 386 -14.80 23.24 28.77
N VAL A 387 -14.52 23.34 27.46
CA VAL A 387 -13.16 23.34 26.88
C VAL A 387 -12.53 24.74 26.79
N GLY A 388 -13.33 25.81 26.81
CA GLY A 388 -12.82 27.19 26.63
C GLY A 388 -12.78 27.62 25.16
N ASN A 389 -12.00 28.68 24.86
CA ASN A 389 -11.62 29.07 23.49
C ASN A 389 -10.27 28.44 23.19
N VAL A 390 -10.24 27.31 22.49
CA VAL A 390 -9.02 26.52 22.25
C VAL A 390 -8.35 26.96 20.96
N ASP A 391 -9.13 27.28 19.91
CA ASP A 391 -8.60 27.72 18.62
C ASP A 391 -8.20 29.21 18.61
N GLY A 392 -8.68 30.03 19.55
CA GLY A 392 -8.22 31.41 19.71
C GLY A 392 -6.84 31.57 20.37
N SER A 393 -6.05 30.51 20.51
CA SER A 393 -4.69 30.56 21.06
C SER A 393 -3.78 29.48 20.48
N ASN A 394 -2.48 29.79 20.33
CA ASN A 394 -1.50 28.81 19.87
C ASN A 394 -1.53 27.55 20.75
N GLY A 395 -1.39 26.40 20.09
CA GLY A 395 -1.34 25.09 20.74
C GLY A 395 -0.03 24.88 21.51
N PRO A 396 0.02 23.81 22.32
CA PRO A 396 1.28 23.37 22.91
C PRO A 396 2.27 22.95 21.83
N GLN A 397 3.55 23.16 22.10
CA GLN A 397 4.63 22.57 21.33
C GLN A 397 4.62 21.04 21.51
N ILE A 398 4.79 20.30 20.43
CA ILE A 398 4.84 18.83 20.40
C ILE A 398 6.19 18.46 19.77
N ASP A 399 7.10 17.95 20.59
CA ASP A 399 8.51 17.74 20.23
C ASP A 399 9.11 19.03 19.62
N ASP A 400 9.67 18.96 18.41
CA ASP A 400 10.25 20.11 17.71
C ASP A 400 9.22 20.89 16.87
N TYR A 401 7.96 20.44 16.82
CA TYR A 401 6.89 21.13 16.13
C TYR A 401 6.26 22.20 17.03
N ASP A 402 6.26 23.45 16.56
CA ASP A 402 5.70 24.64 17.23
C ASP A 402 4.21 24.52 17.61
N GLY A 403 3.53 23.47 17.14
CA GLY A 403 2.12 23.22 17.41
C GLY A 403 1.20 24.05 16.51
N TYR A 404 -0.09 24.00 16.85
CA TYR A 404 -1.11 24.85 16.23
C TYR A 404 -0.79 26.35 16.38
N ARG A 405 -1.01 27.14 15.32
CA ARG A 405 -0.99 28.61 15.39
C ARG A 405 -2.39 29.18 15.22
N ALA A 406 -2.76 30.09 16.11
CA ALA A 406 -4.04 30.79 16.05
C ALA A 406 -4.03 31.81 14.90
N GLU A 407 -4.63 31.41 13.79
CA GLU A 407 -4.79 32.19 12.55
C GLU A 407 -5.99 31.68 11.73
N SER A 408 -6.45 32.48 10.77
CA SER A 408 -7.47 32.05 9.79
C SER A 408 -6.95 30.86 8.97
N PRO A 409 -7.80 29.87 8.61
CA PRO A 409 -9.24 29.79 8.86
C PRO A 409 -9.61 29.13 10.20
N PHE A 410 -8.64 28.87 11.09
CA PHE A 410 -8.82 28.06 12.28
C PHE A 410 -9.32 28.85 13.50
N GLU A 411 -8.79 30.04 13.74
CA GLU A 411 -9.07 30.77 14.98
C GLU A 411 -10.44 31.43 14.98
N ASP A 412 -11.07 31.51 16.16
CA ASP A 412 -12.12 32.48 16.37
C ASP A 412 -12.21 33.08 17.79
N GLY A 413 -13.15 34.01 17.98
CA GLY A 413 -13.34 34.73 19.25
C GLY A 413 -14.36 34.11 20.22
N ARG A 414 -14.90 32.92 19.94
CA ARG A 414 -15.97 32.28 20.71
C ARG A 414 -15.37 31.21 21.63
N SER A 415 -16.22 30.55 22.42
CA SER A 415 -15.73 29.55 23.37
C SER A 415 -16.75 28.46 23.54
N ASN A 416 -16.26 27.24 23.75
CA ASN A 416 -17.05 26.03 23.88
C ASN A 416 -17.92 25.77 22.64
N THR A 417 -17.40 26.01 21.44
CA THR A 417 -17.99 25.66 20.14
C THR A 417 -17.67 24.21 19.77
N LEU A 418 -18.12 23.72 18.61
CA LEU A 418 -17.64 22.43 18.07
C LEU A 418 -16.19 22.57 17.59
N ALA A 419 -15.84 23.70 16.98
CA ALA A 419 -14.49 24.05 16.55
C ALA A 419 -13.46 23.95 17.68
N ASP A 420 -13.81 24.47 18.86
CA ASP A 420 -13.00 24.38 20.08
C ASP A 420 -12.77 22.94 20.52
N VAL A 421 -13.82 22.10 20.46
CA VAL A 421 -13.74 20.70 20.87
C VAL A 421 -12.87 19.92 19.89
N ALA A 422 -13.04 20.12 18.58
CA ALA A 422 -12.21 19.49 17.57
C ALA A 422 -10.73 19.90 17.74
N MET A 423 -10.47 21.20 17.90
CA MET A 423 -9.11 21.71 18.12
C MET A 423 -8.48 21.13 19.39
N GLN A 424 -9.24 20.99 20.49
CA GLN A 424 -8.77 20.41 21.76
C GLN A 424 -8.21 18.98 21.63
N TYR A 425 -8.73 18.19 20.68
CA TYR A 425 -8.29 16.81 20.43
C TYR A 425 -7.40 16.67 19.20
N TRP A 426 -7.18 17.75 18.45
CA TRP A 426 -6.22 17.81 17.37
C TRP A 426 -4.88 18.42 17.81
N SER A 427 -4.89 19.54 18.54
CA SER A 427 -3.70 20.37 18.81
C SER A 427 -2.74 19.84 19.87
N ARG A 428 -3.02 18.68 20.45
CA ARG A 428 -2.17 18.02 21.45
C ARG A 428 -2.13 16.52 21.23
N ASP A 429 -1.08 15.92 21.75
CA ASP A 429 -0.95 14.48 21.84
C ASP A 429 -1.95 13.88 22.84
N LEU A 430 -2.78 12.96 22.35
CA LEU A 430 -3.76 12.21 23.14
C LEU A 430 -3.13 11.03 23.87
N ARG A 431 -1.94 10.57 23.45
CA ARG A 431 -1.21 9.42 24.00
C ARG A 431 0.29 9.72 24.17
N PRO A 432 0.68 10.61 25.12
CA PRO A 432 2.09 10.91 25.42
C PRO A 432 2.94 9.74 25.94
N ASP A 433 2.32 8.57 26.14
CA ASP A 433 2.98 7.31 26.47
C ASP A 433 3.36 6.46 25.25
N LEU A 434 2.96 6.86 24.04
CA LEU A 434 3.35 6.27 22.76
C LEU A 434 4.30 7.21 22.01
N ALA A 435 5.05 6.66 21.04
CA ALA A 435 5.85 7.47 20.13
C ALA A 435 4.93 8.25 19.16
N ASN A 436 5.39 9.40 18.67
CA ASN A 436 4.63 10.20 17.71
C ASN A 436 4.92 9.74 16.27
N GLU A 437 4.27 8.65 15.86
CA GLU A 437 4.47 8.03 14.53
C GLU A 437 3.19 8.04 13.68
N VAL A 438 2.20 8.87 14.02
CA VAL A 438 0.97 8.98 13.21
C VAL A 438 1.33 9.58 11.85
N PRO A 439 0.90 8.98 10.74
CA PRO A 439 1.28 9.53 9.46
C PRO A 439 0.65 10.87 9.14
N THR A 440 1.44 11.73 8.48
CA THR A 440 1.05 13.08 8.09
C THR A 440 0.63 13.14 6.62
N SER A 441 -0.07 14.21 6.25
CA SER A 441 -0.37 14.56 4.86
C SER A 441 -0.17 16.05 4.63
N GLY A 442 -0.20 16.48 3.37
CA GLY A 442 -0.12 17.92 3.03
C GLY A 442 -1.21 18.76 3.72
N LEU A 443 -2.38 18.16 3.99
CA LEU A 443 -3.48 18.83 4.70
C LEU A 443 -3.36 18.70 6.23
N ASN A 444 -2.88 17.55 6.73
CA ASN A 444 -2.79 17.26 8.16
C ASN A 444 -1.35 17.00 8.61
N PRO A 445 -0.66 17.99 9.21
CA PRO A 445 0.74 17.85 9.63
C PRO A 445 0.91 17.10 10.97
N ALA A 446 -0.17 16.63 11.60
CA ALA A 446 -0.11 16.07 12.94
C ALA A 446 0.47 14.64 12.93
N PHE A 447 1.69 14.49 13.46
CA PHE A 447 2.39 13.21 13.61
C PHE A 447 2.17 12.53 14.98
N TRP A 448 1.45 13.19 15.87
CA TRP A 448 1.09 12.68 17.21
C TRP A 448 -0.28 12.01 17.22
N GLN A 449 -0.63 11.29 18.30
CA GLN A 449 -1.97 10.72 18.43
C GLN A 449 -3.03 11.81 18.58
N HIS A 450 -3.94 11.94 17.60
CA HIS A 450 -4.93 13.02 17.52
C HIS A 450 -6.28 12.52 16.97
N MET A 451 -7.30 13.38 17.02
CA MET A 451 -8.63 13.11 16.47
C MET A 451 -8.96 14.04 15.29
N VAL A 452 -9.28 13.44 14.14
CA VAL A 452 -9.81 14.13 12.95
C VAL A 452 -11.33 14.06 12.93
N THR A 453 -12.03 15.16 12.65
CA THR A 453 -13.50 15.24 12.67
C THR A 453 -14.07 15.46 11.27
N PHE A 454 -15.01 14.62 10.86
CA PHE A 454 -15.83 14.81 9.68
C PHE A 454 -17.23 15.26 10.07
N GLY A 455 -17.68 16.40 9.56
CA GLY A 455 -18.99 16.98 9.84
C GLY A 455 -20.00 16.60 8.75
N VAL A 456 -21.15 16.05 9.15
CA VAL A 456 -22.17 15.60 8.21
C VAL A 456 -23.53 16.24 8.52
N GLY A 457 -24.01 17.08 7.60
CA GLY A 457 -25.34 17.71 7.66
C GLY A 457 -26.39 16.94 6.84
N LEU A 458 -27.60 16.79 7.40
CA LEU A 458 -28.77 16.27 6.68
C LEU A 458 -29.82 17.37 6.49
N GLY A 459 -29.85 17.98 5.30
CA GLY A 459 -30.84 18.99 4.93
C GLY A 459 -30.71 20.33 5.69
N VAL A 460 -29.52 20.62 6.22
CA VAL A 460 -29.20 21.87 6.93
C VAL A 460 -28.19 22.70 6.13
N THR A 461 -28.28 24.02 6.20
CA THR A 461 -27.37 24.93 5.49
C THR A 461 -26.82 25.99 6.44
N GLY A 462 -25.53 26.26 6.32
CA GLY A 462 -24.82 27.31 7.03
C GLY A 462 -24.92 28.67 6.35
N THR A 463 -24.09 29.62 6.77
CA THR A 463 -23.90 30.90 6.07
C THR A 463 -22.80 30.85 5.00
N ILE A 464 -21.92 29.84 5.07
CA ILE A 464 -20.89 29.57 4.06
C ILE A 464 -21.52 28.73 2.95
N ASP A 465 -21.57 29.29 1.73
CA ASP A 465 -22.19 28.65 0.58
C ASP A 465 -21.34 27.50 0.01
N ASP A 466 -20.01 27.63 0.04
CA ASP A 466 -19.07 26.62 -0.46
C ASP A 466 -18.02 26.26 0.61
N PRO A 467 -18.19 25.11 1.30
CA PRO A 467 -17.25 24.63 2.30
C PRO A 467 -15.81 24.47 1.79
N GLN A 468 -15.62 24.18 0.50
CA GLN A 468 -14.28 23.93 -0.06
C GLN A 468 -13.40 25.18 0.03
N THR A 469 -14.00 26.37 -0.13
CA THR A 469 -13.28 27.65 0.00
C THR A 469 -12.62 27.83 1.37
N VAL A 470 -13.16 27.21 2.42
CA VAL A 470 -12.58 27.25 3.78
C VAL A 470 -11.41 26.29 3.91
N PHE A 471 -11.50 25.09 3.31
CA PHE A 471 -10.39 24.14 3.27
C PHE A 471 -9.23 24.66 2.41
N ASP A 472 -9.52 25.32 1.29
CA ASP A 472 -8.51 25.93 0.41
C ASP A 472 -7.77 27.11 1.08
N ALA A 473 -8.38 27.74 2.09
CA ALA A 473 -7.75 28.81 2.86
C ALA A 473 -6.67 28.29 3.85
N ILE A 474 -6.56 26.99 4.07
CA ILE A 474 -5.56 26.41 4.96
C ILE A 474 -4.15 26.65 4.37
N GLY A 475 -3.36 27.47 5.08
CA GLY A 475 -2.01 27.85 4.64
C GLY A 475 -1.96 29.05 3.68
N ASP A 476 -3.11 29.62 3.31
CA ASP A 476 -3.21 30.85 2.53
C ASP A 476 -3.45 32.06 3.44
N ASN A 477 -2.39 32.83 3.69
CA ASN A 477 -2.43 34.01 4.56
C ASN A 477 -3.21 35.21 3.96
N ASP A 478 -3.61 35.14 2.68
CA ASP A 478 -4.37 36.21 2.02
C ASP A 478 -5.90 36.02 2.16
N VAL A 479 -6.36 34.88 2.70
CA VAL A 479 -7.78 34.54 2.85
C VAL A 479 -8.22 34.52 4.32
N ASP A 480 -9.07 35.46 4.70
CA ASP A 480 -9.65 35.58 6.05
C ASP A 480 -11.10 35.06 6.07
N ILE A 481 -11.40 34.12 6.98
CA ILE A 481 -12.71 33.50 7.13
C ILE A 481 -13.43 34.05 8.37
N ASP A 482 -14.54 34.78 8.16
CA ASP A 482 -15.38 35.28 9.27
C ASP A 482 -16.43 34.26 9.71
N TRP A 483 -16.14 33.56 10.80
CA TRP A 483 -17.06 32.62 11.40
C TRP A 483 -18.25 33.33 12.09
N SER A 484 -19.50 32.97 11.80
CA SER A 484 -20.66 33.60 12.44
C SER A 484 -20.84 33.19 13.91
N ASN A 485 -21.45 34.04 14.75
CA ASN A 485 -21.62 33.75 16.19
C ASN A 485 -22.79 32.76 16.48
N PRO A 486 -22.52 31.51 16.92
CA PRO A 486 -23.55 30.50 17.17
C PRO A 486 -24.35 30.73 18.48
N PHE A 487 -23.93 31.69 19.31
CA PHE A 487 -24.59 32.06 20.57
C PHE A 487 -25.44 33.34 20.46
N SER A 488 -25.62 33.87 19.25
CA SER A 488 -26.47 35.04 19.03
C SER A 488 -27.89 34.82 19.58
N ASN A 489 -28.50 35.88 20.12
CA ASN A 489 -29.90 35.83 20.53
C ASN A 489 -30.88 35.96 19.35
N ASN A 490 -30.37 36.24 18.15
CA ASN A 490 -31.12 36.26 16.91
C ASN A 490 -30.99 34.90 16.22
N THR A 491 -32.08 34.13 16.19
CA THR A 491 -32.10 32.78 15.61
C THR A 491 -31.74 32.78 14.13
N ALA A 492 -32.09 33.83 13.38
CA ALA A 492 -31.70 33.98 11.97
C ALA A 492 -30.18 34.08 11.75
N ILE A 493 -29.40 34.32 12.81
CA ILE A 493 -27.93 34.32 12.80
C ILE A 493 -27.42 33.06 13.49
N SER A 494 -27.90 32.77 14.70
CA SER A 494 -27.33 31.68 15.51
C SER A 494 -27.60 30.29 14.95
N GLU A 495 -28.67 30.09 14.19
CA GLU A 495 -29.03 28.78 13.64
C GLU A 495 -28.06 28.40 12.49
N PRO A 496 -27.96 29.15 11.39
CA PRO A 496 -26.95 28.89 10.34
C PRO A 496 -25.51 28.80 10.90
N ALA A 497 -25.15 29.69 11.83
CA ALA A 497 -23.83 29.70 12.46
C ALA A 497 -23.46 28.41 13.20
N LYS A 498 -24.45 27.63 13.65
CA LYS A 498 -24.19 26.32 14.29
C LYS A 498 -23.88 25.22 13.29
N VAL A 499 -24.31 25.38 12.03
CA VAL A 499 -23.90 24.50 10.93
C VAL A 499 -22.51 24.89 10.48
N ASP A 500 -22.21 26.20 10.39
CA ASP A 500 -20.85 26.68 10.14
C ASP A 500 -19.86 26.21 11.22
N ASP A 501 -20.27 26.18 12.50
CA ASP A 501 -19.46 25.62 13.59
C ASP A 501 -19.15 24.12 13.42
N LEU A 502 -20.04 23.35 12.77
CA LEU A 502 -19.75 21.95 12.42
C LEU A 502 -18.72 21.85 11.28
N LEU A 503 -18.78 22.75 10.29
CA LEU A 503 -17.76 22.89 9.26
C LEU A 503 -16.42 23.33 9.87
N HIS A 504 -16.45 24.32 10.76
CA HIS A 504 -15.27 24.82 11.46
C HIS A 504 -14.59 23.73 12.29
N ALA A 505 -15.35 22.86 12.95
CA ALA A 505 -14.81 21.68 13.61
C ALA A 505 -14.09 20.70 12.67
N ALA A 506 -14.62 20.51 11.46
CA ALA A 506 -13.95 19.70 10.45
C ALA A 506 -12.63 20.36 10.00
N VAL A 507 -12.64 21.67 9.76
CA VAL A 507 -11.44 22.44 9.39
C VAL A 507 -10.39 22.41 10.49
N ASN A 508 -10.77 22.69 11.75
CA ASN A 508 -9.87 22.71 12.91
C ASN A 508 -9.15 21.37 13.15
N SER A 509 -9.75 20.26 12.75
CA SER A 509 -9.17 18.92 12.88
C SER A 509 -8.71 18.31 11.56
N ARG A 510 -8.72 19.10 10.47
CA ARG A 510 -8.25 18.72 9.12
C ARG A 510 -9.05 17.56 8.51
N GLY A 511 -10.32 17.44 8.84
CA GLY A 511 -11.23 16.42 8.31
C GLY A 511 -11.91 16.88 7.02
N GLY A 512 -13.22 16.69 6.95
CA GLY A 512 -14.05 17.04 5.79
C GLY A 512 -15.48 17.35 6.20
N PHE A 513 -16.22 18.00 5.30
CA PHE A 513 -17.60 18.42 5.58
C PHE A 513 -18.47 18.32 4.33
N PHE A 514 -19.69 17.82 4.51
CA PHE A 514 -20.74 17.97 3.51
C PHE A 514 -22.11 18.12 4.18
N SER A 515 -23.06 18.69 3.44
CA SER A 515 -24.47 18.68 3.83
C SER A 515 -25.35 18.35 2.63
N ALA A 516 -26.17 17.31 2.77
CA ALA A 516 -27.05 16.84 1.71
C ALA A 516 -28.49 16.75 2.21
N ALA A 517 -29.45 17.22 1.40
CA ALA A 517 -30.88 17.14 1.73
C ALA A 517 -31.55 15.87 1.16
N ASP A 518 -30.90 15.21 0.22
CA ASP A 518 -31.39 14.04 -0.48
C ASP A 518 -30.62 12.77 -0.04
N PRO A 519 -31.30 11.63 0.17
CA PRO A 519 -30.65 10.40 0.66
C PRO A 519 -29.56 9.82 -0.25
N ASP A 520 -29.69 9.96 -1.57
CA ASP A 520 -28.72 9.39 -2.51
C ASP A 520 -27.45 10.25 -2.55
N ALA A 521 -27.62 11.57 -2.59
CA ALA A 521 -26.51 12.50 -2.45
C ALA A 521 -25.80 12.31 -1.10
N PHE A 522 -26.57 12.18 -0.02
CA PHE A 522 -26.02 11.89 1.31
C PHE A 522 -25.21 10.58 1.34
N ALA A 523 -25.71 9.51 0.71
CA ALA A 523 -25.00 8.24 0.64
C ALA A 523 -23.70 8.35 -0.15
N SER A 524 -23.74 9.04 -1.31
CA SER A 524 -22.58 9.26 -2.17
C SER A 524 -21.49 10.05 -1.46
N GLU A 525 -21.86 11.18 -0.84
CA GLU A 525 -20.93 12.03 -0.10
C GLU A 525 -20.35 11.32 1.14
N LEU A 526 -21.17 10.56 1.87
CA LEU A 526 -20.67 9.76 3.01
C LEU A 526 -19.72 8.65 2.55
N SER A 527 -19.98 8.03 1.40
CA SER A 527 -19.05 7.08 0.80
C SER A 527 -17.73 7.77 0.44
N GLY A 528 -17.78 8.97 -0.15
CA GLY A 528 -16.59 9.79 -0.42
C GLY A 528 -15.79 10.14 0.84
N VAL A 529 -16.46 10.42 1.97
CA VAL A 529 -15.78 10.61 3.27
C VAL A 529 -15.04 9.34 3.70
N LEU A 530 -15.68 8.17 3.60
CA LEU A 530 -15.05 6.90 3.97
C LEU A 530 -13.87 6.58 3.03
N THR A 531 -14.00 6.83 1.73
CA THR A 531 -12.91 6.72 0.76
C THR A 531 -11.76 7.68 1.07
N THR A 532 -12.06 8.91 1.48
CA THR A 532 -11.02 9.88 1.90
C THR A 532 -10.28 9.41 3.16
N ILE A 533 -10.99 8.81 4.12
CA ILE A 533 -10.36 8.24 5.31
C ILE A 533 -9.44 7.09 4.92
N VAL A 534 -9.88 6.21 4.01
CA VAL A 534 -9.05 5.11 3.50
C VAL A 534 -7.83 5.67 2.76
N SER A 535 -8.00 6.62 1.84
CA SER A 535 -6.90 7.17 1.04
C SER A 535 -5.81 7.86 1.87
N ARG A 536 -6.19 8.49 2.98
CA ARG A 536 -5.23 9.07 3.94
C ARG A 536 -4.36 8.02 4.62
N VAL A 537 -4.89 6.83 4.85
CA VAL A 537 -4.14 5.70 5.40
C VAL A 537 -3.20 5.13 4.33
N GLU A 538 -3.66 5.09 3.07
CA GLU A 538 -2.88 4.56 1.93
C GLU A 538 -1.67 5.41 1.56
N ASN A 539 -1.84 6.74 1.50
CA ASN A 539 -0.76 7.66 1.14
C ASN A 539 0.38 7.67 2.17
N SER A 540 0.10 7.18 3.38
CA SER A 540 1.08 6.99 4.43
C SER A 540 1.71 5.60 4.49
N SER A 541 1.15 4.62 3.77
CA SER A 541 1.52 3.21 3.87
C SER A 541 2.22 2.68 2.61
N THR A 542 2.71 3.55 1.73
CA THR A 542 3.56 3.11 0.61
C THR A 542 4.91 2.68 1.17
N ALA A 543 5.12 1.39 1.35
CA ALA A 543 6.46 0.86 1.56
C ALA A 543 7.24 1.01 0.25
N ALA A 544 8.42 1.61 0.31
CA ALA A 544 9.33 1.64 -0.83
C ALA A 544 9.81 0.21 -1.11
N ALA A 545 9.79 -0.18 -2.38
CA ALA A 545 10.58 -1.29 -2.88
C ALA A 545 11.90 -0.70 -3.39
N ALA A 546 13.01 -1.21 -2.85
CA ALA A 546 14.40 -1.02 -3.25
C ALA A 546 14.66 0.14 -4.22
N SER A 547 15.14 1.26 -3.68
CA SER A 547 15.49 2.44 -4.48
C SER A 547 16.79 2.19 -5.27
N SER A 548 16.70 1.87 -6.57
CA SER A 548 17.86 1.94 -7.46
C SER A 548 18.09 3.39 -7.87
N THR A 549 18.94 4.11 -7.12
CA THR A 549 19.37 5.45 -7.54
C THR A 549 20.32 5.35 -8.74
N VAL A 550 19.77 5.54 -9.94
CA VAL A 550 20.56 5.59 -11.18
C VAL A 550 20.89 7.05 -11.53
N PHE A 551 22.13 7.46 -11.26
CA PHE A 551 22.58 8.82 -11.53
C PHE A 551 22.89 9.03 -13.01
N ARG A 552 22.07 9.86 -13.68
CA ARG A 552 22.38 10.48 -14.97
C ARG A 552 22.90 11.90 -14.76
N GLN A 553 23.55 12.47 -15.79
CA GLN A 553 23.76 13.91 -15.91
C GLN A 553 22.39 14.64 -15.82
N GLY A 554 22.03 15.14 -14.62
CA GLY A 554 20.68 15.64 -14.30
C GLY A 554 20.07 15.14 -12.97
N ALA A 555 20.67 14.11 -12.34
CA ALA A 555 20.39 13.62 -10.97
C ALA A 555 18.91 13.28 -10.69
N LEU A 556 18.37 12.23 -11.32
CA LEU A 556 17.07 11.65 -10.97
C LEU A 556 17.24 10.35 -10.16
N SER A 557 16.32 10.09 -9.23
CA SER A 557 16.17 8.84 -8.48
C SER A 557 14.92 8.11 -8.97
N TYR A 558 14.99 6.79 -9.13
CA TYR A 558 13.85 5.94 -9.44
C TYR A 558 13.52 5.08 -8.23
N SER A 559 12.24 5.03 -7.86
CA SER A 559 11.76 4.21 -6.74
C SER A 559 10.52 3.46 -7.18
N ALA A 560 10.44 2.17 -6.84
CA ALA A 560 9.22 1.38 -6.95
C ALA A 560 8.58 1.20 -5.57
N GLY A 561 7.35 0.71 -5.50
CA GLY A 561 6.71 0.38 -4.22
C GLY A 561 5.29 -0.13 -4.38
N TYR A 562 4.63 -0.36 -3.24
CA TYR A 562 3.30 -0.95 -3.19
C TYR A 562 2.36 -0.29 -2.17
N ARG A 563 1.05 -0.49 -2.36
CA ARG A 563 -0.02 -0.12 -1.43
C ARG A 563 -0.77 -1.38 -1.02
N SER A 564 -0.72 -1.77 0.26
CA SER A 564 -1.29 -3.04 0.72
C SER A 564 -2.81 -3.03 0.97
N THR A 565 -3.49 -1.90 0.75
CA THR A 565 -4.96 -1.83 0.83
C THR A 565 -5.63 -2.39 -0.42
N ASP A 566 -5.06 -2.09 -1.58
CA ASP A 566 -5.58 -2.48 -2.89
C ASP A 566 -4.55 -3.19 -3.77
N TRP A 567 -3.33 -3.41 -3.27
CA TRP A 567 -2.23 -4.07 -3.98
C TRP A 567 -1.90 -3.39 -5.31
N SER A 568 -1.97 -2.05 -5.33
CA SER A 568 -1.47 -1.26 -6.45
C SER A 568 0.00 -0.88 -6.24
N GLY A 569 0.71 -0.65 -7.33
CA GLY A 569 2.12 -0.27 -7.32
C GLY A 569 2.36 1.19 -7.64
N THR A 570 3.61 1.60 -7.49
CA THR A 570 4.10 2.91 -7.93
C THR A 570 5.49 2.76 -8.51
N VAL A 571 5.81 3.52 -9.56
CA VAL A 571 7.17 3.75 -10.05
C VAL A 571 7.29 5.25 -10.28
N GLN A 572 8.27 5.87 -9.63
CA GLN A 572 8.39 7.32 -9.61
C GLN A 572 9.81 7.75 -9.92
N ALA A 573 9.95 8.81 -10.70
CA ALA A 573 11.20 9.55 -10.81
C ALA A 573 11.12 10.85 -10.02
N ALA A 574 12.14 11.14 -9.21
CA ALA A 574 12.27 12.41 -8.50
C ALA A 574 13.66 13.00 -8.67
N GLN A 575 13.78 14.32 -8.57
CA GLN A 575 15.10 14.97 -8.54
C GLN A 575 15.90 14.51 -7.33
N ILE A 576 17.22 14.61 -7.39
CA ILE A 576 18.11 14.48 -6.25
C ILE A 576 18.70 15.86 -5.98
N LEU A 577 18.48 16.38 -4.77
CA LEU A 577 19.00 17.66 -4.32
C LEU A 577 20.48 17.54 -3.89
N SER A 578 21.16 18.67 -3.76
CA SER A 578 22.52 18.70 -3.19
C SER A 578 22.52 18.10 -1.79
N GLY A 579 23.32 17.05 -1.58
CA GLY A 579 23.36 16.31 -0.31
C GLY A 579 22.55 15.00 -0.31
N GLY A 580 21.99 14.57 -1.44
CA GLY A 580 21.38 13.24 -1.61
C GLY A 580 19.88 13.17 -1.36
N ALA A 581 19.30 14.17 -0.71
CA ALA A 581 17.86 14.21 -0.45
C ALA A 581 17.01 14.15 -1.73
N ARG A 582 15.92 13.37 -1.67
CA ARG A 582 14.91 13.31 -2.74
C ARG A 582 14.23 14.69 -2.88
N GLY A 583 14.32 15.24 -4.09
CA GLY A 583 13.69 16.50 -4.50
C GLY A 583 12.29 16.30 -5.08
N GLY A 584 11.83 17.27 -5.86
CA GLY A 584 10.48 17.23 -6.45
C GLY A 584 10.28 16.02 -7.38
N LEU A 585 9.09 15.43 -7.32
CA LEU A 585 8.62 14.39 -8.24
C LEU A 585 8.63 14.95 -9.68
N ILE A 586 9.25 14.21 -10.61
CA ILE A 586 9.28 14.52 -12.04
C ILE A 586 8.10 13.86 -12.74
N TRP A 587 7.93 12.55 -12.55
CA TRP A 587 6.84 11.77 -13.13
C TRP A 587 6.47 10.60 -12.21
N ASP A 588 5.25 10.08 -12.41
CA ASP A 588 4.72 8.89 -11.76
C ASP A 588 4.13 7.96 -12.83
N ALA A 589 4.69 6.77 -13.00
CA ALA A 589 4.28 5.83 -14.04
C ALA A 589 2.81 5.43 -13.93
N GLU A 590 2.24 5.39 -12.72
CA GLU A 590 0.81 5.10 -12.53
C GLU A 590 -0.06 6.16 -13.24
N ARG A 591 0.37 7.42 -13.16
CA ARG A 591 -0.32 8.55 -13.78
C ARG A 591 -0.14 8.57 -15.29
N GLU A 592 1.05 8.28 -15.77
CA GLU A 592 1.31 8.22 -17.21
C GLU A 592 0.59 7.03 -17.87
N LEU A 593 0.53 5.89 -17.18
CA LEU A 593 -0.20 4.69 -17.63
C LEU A 593 -1.72 4.95 -17.72
N GLU A 594 -2.29 5.64 -16.73
CA GLU A 594 -3.68 6.10 -16.77
C GLU A 594 -3.93 7.02 -17.98
N PHE A 595 -3.05 7.99 -18.24
CA PHE A 595 -3.19 8.91 -19.37
C PHE A 595 -3.04 8.23 -20.73
N LYS A 596 -2.13 7.25 -20.84
CA LYS A 596 -1.96 6.44 -22.05
C LYS A 596 -3.25 5.68 -22.38
N GLY A 597 -3.92 5.17 -21.36
CA GLY A 597 -5.20 4.46 -21.47
C GLY A 597 -5.05 3.06 -22.08
N TYR A 598 -5.99 2.18 -21.78
CA TYR A 598 -5.87 0.74 -22.10
C TYR A 598 -5.81 0.44 -23.62
N GLU A 599 -6.33 1.31 -24.49
CA GLU A 599 -6.36 1.07 -25.94
C GLU A 599 -5.00 1.28 -26.63
N ASN A 600 -4.07 1.97 -25.99
CA ASN A 600 -2.78 2.35 -26.58
C ASN A 600 -1.59 1.60 -25.94
N ARG A 601 -1.85 0.54 -25.19
CA ARG A 601 -0.80 -0.26 -24.54
C ARG A 601 -0.32 -1.38 -25.45
N ASP A 602 1.00 -1.48 -25.60
CA ASP A 602 1.66 -2.53 -26.36
C ASP A 602 2.05 -3.66 -25.40
N LEU A 603 1.23 -4.71 -25.39
CA LEU A 603 1.31 -5.83 -24.45
C LEU A 603 1.60 -7.13 -25.19
N TYR A 604 2.58 -7.89 -24.70
CA TYR A 604 3.05 -9.12 -25.32
C TYR A 604 3.08 -10.27 -24.30
N THR A 605 3.00 -11.49 -24.81
CA THR A 605 3.12 -12.74 -24.04
C THR A 605 3.74 -13.81 -24.93
N HIS A 606 4.00 -14.99 -24.36
CA HIS A 606 4.40 -16.17 -25.11
C HIS A 606 3.27 -17.22 -25.11
N ASN A 607 3.09 -17.93 -26.22
CA ASN A 607 2.03 -18.94 -26.38
C ASN A 607 2.54 -20.39 -26.30
N GLY A 608 3.75 -20.58 -25.80
CA GLY A 608 4.47 -21.86 -25.76
C GLY A 608 5.25 -22.20 -27.03
N ALA A 609 5.16 -21.39 -28.09
CA ALA A 609 5.91 -21.58 -29.33
C ALA A 609 6.64 -20.32 -29.82
N SER A 610 6.05 -19.15 -29.66
CA SER A 610 6.67 -17.86 -29.99
C SER A 610 6.02 -16.73 -29.18
N GLY A 611 6.65 -15.55 -29.21
CA GLY A 611 5.99 -14.32 -28.79
C GLY A 611 4.73 -14.05 -29.59
N VAL A 612 3.74 -13.45 -28.93
CA VAL A 612 2.48 -13.02 -29.52
C VAL A 612 1.94 -11.75 -28.83
N PRO A 613 1.11 -10.95 -29.51
CA PRO A 613 0.37 -9.87 -28.86
C PRO A 613 -0.62 -10.42 -27.82
N PHE A 614 -0.58 -9.88 -26.60
CA PHE A 614 -1.45 -10.25 -25.48
C PHE A 614 -2.91 -9.80 -25.69
N THR A 615 -3.11 -8.70 -26.40
CA THR A 615 -4.42 -8.05 -26.61
C THR A 615 -5.35 -8.83 -27.54
N ASN A 616 -4.86 -9.87 -28.21
CA ASN A 616 -5.64 -10.65 -29.18
C ASN A 616 -5.85 -12.09 -28.67
N PRO A 617 -7.04 -12.46 -28.18
CA PRO A 617 -7.29 -13.82 -27.66
C PRO A 617 -6.96 -14.93 -28.67
N ALA A 618 -7.08 -14.67 -29.98
CA ALA A 618 -6.81 -15.66 -31.02
C ALA A 618 -5.32 -15.99 -31.21
N SER A 619 -4.41 -15.20 -30.63
CA SER A 619 -2.96 -15.44 -30.67
C SER A 619 -2.49 -16.42 -29.59
N LEU A 620 -3.26 -16.55 -28.51
CA LEU A 620 -2.98 -17.44 -27.37
C LEU A 620 -3.14 -18.91 -27.75
N SER A 621 -2.53 -19.81 -26.96
CA SER A 621 -2.70 -21.26 -27.10
C SER A 621 -4.14 -21.70 -26.75
N ASP A 622 -4.55 -22.90 -27.19
CA ASP A 622 -5.85 -23.48 -26.80
C ASP A 622 -5.92 -23.64 -25.26
N SER A 623 -4.82 -24.10 -24.65
CA SER A 623 -4.68 -24.29 -23.21
C SER A 623 -4.83 -22.97 -22.44
N GLN A 624 -4.17 -21.90 -22.90
CA GLN A 624 -4.27 -20.57 -22.28
C GLN A 624 -5.68 -20.01 -22.33
N ARG A 625 -6.36 -20.14 -23.48
CA ARG A 625 -7.75 -19.68 -23.59
C ARG A 625 -8.69 -20.47 -22.70
N ASP A 626 -8.49 -21.78 -22.57
CA ASP A 626 -9.33 -22.63 -21.72
C ASP A 626 -9.11 -22.29 -20.22
N ALA A 627 -7.86 -22.06 -19.81
CA ALA A 627 -7.51 -21.65 -18.45
C ALA A 627 -8.07 -20.26 -18.09
N LEU A 628 -8.02 -19.29 -19.02
CA LEU A 628 -8.66 -17.98 -18.87
C LEU A 628 -10.19 -18.06 -18.82
N ASN A 629 -10.82 -19.09 -19.39
CA ASN A 629 -12.27 -19.30 -19.34
C ASN A 629 -12.73 -20.09 -18.11
N THR A 630 -11.82 -20.43 -17.20
CA THR A 630 -12.10 -21.19 -15.98
C THR A 630 -12.04 -20.25 -14.77
N GLY A 631 -13.11 -20.21 -13.98
CA GLY A 631 -13.19 -19.41 -12.75
C GLY A 631 -12.43 -20.04 -11.58
N LEU A 632 -12.31 -19.28 -10.48
CA LEU A 632 -11.62 -19.72 -9.26
C LEU A 632 -12.32 -20.87 -8.52
N ASP A 633 -13.55 -21.21 -8.91
CA ASP A 633 -14.28 -22.39 -8.46
C ASP A 633 -14.00 -23.63 -9.33
N SER A 634 -12.98 -23.54 -10.20
CA SER A 634 -12.56 -24.54 -11.19
C SER A 634 -13.64 -24.90 -12.21
N ASN A 635 -14.68 -24.06 -12.38
CA ASN A 635 -15.70 -24.26 -13.39
C ASN A 635 -15.50 -23.29 -14.57
N GLU A 636 -15.83 -23.77 -15.76
CA GLU A 636 -15.81 -22.94 -16.97
C GLU A 636 -16.92 -21.87 -16.91
N ASP A 637 -16.55 -20.60 -16.98
CA ASP A 637 -17.45 -19.45 -16.94
C ASP A 637 -17.47 -18.62 -18.24
N ASN A 638 -16.58 -18.95 -19.19
CA ASN A 638 -16.46 -18.29 -20.49
C ASN A 638 -16.12 -16.78 -20.41
N LEU A 639 -15.49 -16.32 -19.32
CA LEU A 639 -15.13 -14.91 -19.13
C LEU A 639 -13.71 -14.55 -19.61
N GLY A 640 -13.01 -15.43 -20.34
CA GLY A 640 -11.62 -15.24 -20.71
C GLY A 640 -11.34 -13.97 -21.52
N SER A 641 -12.24 -13.58 -22.43
CA SER A 641 -12.11 -12.29 -23.15
C SER A 641 -12.29 -11.08 -22.24
N ASP A 642 -13.19 -11.15 -21.26
CA ASP A 642 -13.38 -10.08 -20.28
C ASP A 642 -12.16 -9.96 -19.35
N ARG A 643 -11.57 -11.09 -18.94
CA ARG A 643 -10.34 -11.13 -18.13
C ARG A 643 -9.16 -10.51 -18.86
N LEU A 644 -8.97 -10.84 -20.14
CA LEU A 644 -7.95 -10.20 -20.97
C LEU A 644 -8.19 -8.69 -21.06
N ALA A 645 -9.41 -8.25 -21.36
CA ALA A 645 -9.74 -6.83 -21.41
C ALA A 645 -9.46 -6.12 -20.08
N TRP A 646 -9.76 -6.76 -18.95
CA TRP A 646 -9.44 -6.23 -17.62
C TRP A 646 -7.93 -6.11 -17.40
N LEU A 647 -7.13 -7.14 -17.76
CA LEU A 647 -5.66 -7.12 -17.64
C LEU A 647 -5.01 -6.01 -18.49
N VAL A 648 -5.55 -5.72 -19.67
CA VAL A 648 -5.09 -4.58 -20.50
C VAL A 648 -5.39 -3.23 -19.83
N GLY A 649 -6.39 -3.17 -18.95
CA GLY A 649 -6.72 -1.97 -18.17
C GLY A 649 -8.16 -1.48 -18.34
N ASN A 650 -9.03 -2.23 -19.01
CA ASN A 650 -10.45 -1.89 -19.13
C ASN A 650 -11.22 -2.34 -17.87
N ASP A 651 -11.32 -1.46 -16.87
CA ASP A 651 -12.04 -1.76 -15.61
C ASP A 651 -13.55 -1.99 -15.81
N SER A 652 -14.10 -1.54 -16.94
CA SER A 652 -15.52 -1.73 -17.30
C SER A 652 -15.81 -3.06 -18.00
N ALA A 653 -14.80 -3.90 -18.25
CA ALA A 653 -14.92 -5.15 -19.00
C ALA A 653 -15.98 -6.09 -18.42
N ASN A 654 -16.01 -6.24 -17.09
CA ASN A 654 -17.03 -7.02 -16.40
C ASN A 654 -17.29 -6.46 -15.00
N GLY A 655 -18.52 -6.03 -14.74
CA GLY A 655 -18.89 -5.43 -13.46
C GLY A 655 -18.77 -6.37 -12.25
N SER A 656 -18.51 -7.67 -12.43
CA SER A 656 -18.31 -8.64 -11.34
C SER A 656 -16.87 -8.69 -10.82
N PHE A 657 -15.90 -8.16 -11.59
CA PHE A 657 -14.49 -8.18 -11.20
C PHE A 657 -14.17 -7.13 -10.13
N ARG A 658 -12.97 -7.25 -9.55
CA ARG A 658 -12.34 -6.23 -8.71
C ARG A 658 -12.21 -4.92 -9.49
N THR A 659 -12.44 -3.79 -8.82
CA THR A 659 -12.23 -2.46 -9.40
C THR A 659 -10.85 -1.93 -9.05
N ARG A 660 -10.26 -1.18 -9.98
CA ARG A 660 -9.02 -0.40 -9.79
C ARG A 660 -9.28 1.09 -9.68
N GLU A 661 -10.54 1.47 -9.49
CA GLU A 661 -10.97 2.84 -9.31
C GLU A 661 -10.58 3.38 -7.93
N PHE A 662 -9.97 4.55 -7.92
CA PHE A 662 -9.56 5.26 -6.72
C PHE A 662 -9.87 6.76 -6.88
N GLN A 663 -10.30 7.41 -5.81
CA GLN A 663 -10.53 8.85 -5.80
C GLN A 663 -9.46 9.57 -4.95
N PRO A 664 -8.58 10.38 -5.56
CA PRO A 664 -7.57 11.14 -4.84
C PRO A 664 -8.17 12.13 -3.82
N GLU A 665 -7.46 12.35 -2.72
CA GLU A 665 -7.81 13.38 -1.75
C GLU A 665 -7.89 14.77 -2.44
N GLY A 666 -8.98 15.50 -2.21
CA GLY A 666 -9.23 16.82 -2.82
C GLY A 666 -9.61 16.79 -4.31
N SER A 667 -9.82 15.60 -4.91
CA SER A 667 -10.26 15.45 -6.30
C SER A 667 -11.71 14.97 -6.38
N THR A 668 -12.49 15.54 -7.30
CA THR A 668 -13.82 15.02 -7.67
C THR A 668 -13.78 13.95 -8.77
N ASN A 669 -12.61 13.72 -9.36
CA ASN A 669 -12.42 12.75 -10.44
C ASN A 669 -11.88 11.44 -9.88
N THR A 670 -12.56 10.34 -10.20
CA THR A 670 -12.06 8.97 -10.05
C THR A 670 -10.93 8.72 -11.05
N ARG A 671 -9.92 7.96 -10.62
CA ARG A 671 -8.73 7.57 -11.36
C ARG A 671 -8.57 6.06 -11.37
N LEU A 672 -7.80 5.53 -12.32
CA LEU A 672 -7.46 4.10 -12.37
C LEU A 672 -6.02 3.84 -11.92
N ARG A 673 -5.85 2.88 -11.02
CA ARG A 673 -4.54 2.34 -10.61
C ARG A 673 -4.23 1.08 -11.40
N LEU A 674 -3.62 1.24 -12.58
CA LEU A 674 -3.38 0.14 -13.52
C LEU A 674 -2.09 -0.65 -13.25
N LEU A 675 -1.15 -0.07 -12.50
CA LEU A 675 0.10 -0.70 -12.13
C LEU A 675 -0.11 -1.57 -10.88
N GLY A 676 0.26 -2.85 -10.97
CA GLY A 676 0.26 -3.75 -9.81
C GLY A 676 1.42 -3.45 -8.87
N ASP A 677 1.33 -3.92 -7.63
CA ASP A 677 2.39 -3.74 -6.64
C ASP A 677 3.76 -4.25 -7.11
N ILE A 678 4.83 -3.67 -6.56
CA ILE A 678 6.22 -4.04 -6.84
C ILE A 678 6.91 -4.21 -5.48
N ILE A 679 7.43 -5.41 -5.22
CA ILE A 679 8.00 -5.79 -3.91
C ILE A 679 9.45 -6.26 -4.07
N GLY A 680 9.69 -7.37 -4.77
CA GLY A 680 11.00 -7.99 -4.94
C GLY A 680 11.76 -7.56 -6.21
N SER A 681 11.07 -6.94 -7.17
CA SER A 681 11.68 -6.54 -8.44
C SER A 681 12.33 -5.15 -8.34
N ASN A 682 13.65 -5.11 -8.43
CA ASN A 682 14.42 -3.86 -8.47
C ASN A 682 14.35 -3.21 -9.87
N PRO A 683 13.99 -1.91 -9.98
CA PRO A 683 13.97 -1.21 -11.26
C PRO A 683 15.36 -1.21 -11.93
N GLN A 684 15.44 -1.68 -13.18
CA GLN A 684 16.66 -1.71 -13.97
C GLN A 684 16.69 -0.57 -14.98
N TYR A 685 17.61 0.37 -14.80
CA TYR A 685 17.88 1.39 -15.81
C TYR A 685 18.79 0.84 -16.91
N VAL A 686 18.32 0.94 -18.14
CA VAL A 686 19.05 0.58 -19.33
C VAL A 686 19.22 1.83 -20.18
N GLY A 687 20.45 2.34 -20.15
CA GLY A 687 20.90 3.36 -21.09
C GLY A 687 22.03 2.82 -21.97
N ARG A 688 22.95 3.66 -22.40
CA ARG A 688 24.01 3.32 -23.37
C ARG A 688 25.31 2.80 -22.74
N THR A 689 25.16 1.92 -21.74
CA THR A 689 26.26 1.34 -20.95
C THR A 689 27.30 0.67 -21.84
N ASN A 690 28.59 0.99 -21.61
CA ASN A 690 29.70 0.29 -22.28
C ASN A 690 30.13 -0.91 -21.46
N TYR A 691 29.82 -2.13 -21.89
CA TYR A 691 30.25 -3.35 -21.20
C TYR A 691 31.72 -3.72 -21.48
N GLY A 692 32.43 -2.92 -22.28
CA GLY A 692 33.86 -3.11 -22.55
C GLY A 692 34.17 -4.26 -23.51
N TYR A 693 33.18 -4.79 -24.24
CA TYR A 693 33.36 -5.95 -25.13
C TYR A 693 34.23 -5.71 -26.37
N ARG A 694 34.77 -4.49 -26.56
CA ARG A 694 35.84 -4.25 -27.56
C ARG A 694 37.10 -5.08 -27.29
N ARG A 695 37.29 -5.52 -26.04
CA ARG A 695 38.40 -6.39 -25.63
C ARG A 695 38.26 -7.84 -26.12
N LEU A 696 37.06 -8.26 -26.53
CA LEU A 696 36.84 -9.62 -27.00
C LEU A 696 37.66 -9.89 -28.27
N GLY A 697 38.09 -11.13 -28.45
CA GLY A 697 38.82 -11.55 -29.65
C GLY A 697 37.92 -11.63 -30.89
N GLY A 698 38.53 -11.53 -32.07
CA GLY A 698 37.87 -11.83 -33.34
C GLY A 698 36.85 -10.78 -33.81
N THR A 699 35.92 -11.21 -34.68
CA THR A 699 34.92 -10.32 -35.29
C THR A 699 34.02 -9.69 -34.24
N GLU A 700 33.59 -10.46 -33.25
CA GLU A 700 32.73 -10.05 -32.13
C GLU A 700 33.27 -8.79 -31.42
N GLY A 701 34.50 -8.81 -30.91
CA GLY A 701 35.06 -7.62 -30.24
C GLY A 701 35.33 -6.46 -31.21
N SER A 702 35.77 -6.76 -32.44
CA SER A 702 36.03 -5.72 -33.44
C SER A 702 34.77 -4.99 -33.92
N SER A 703 33.60 -5.65 -33.93
CA SER A 703 32.33 -5.08 -34.38
C SER A 703 31.58 -4.33 -33.27
N TYR A 704 31.88 -4.57 -32.00
CA TYR A 704 31.21 -3.91 -30.87
C TYR A 704 31.35 -2.38 -30.90
N ALA A 705 32.52 -1.89 -31.34
CA ALA A 705 32.73 -0.46 -31.52
C ALA A 705 31.80 0.15 -32.57
N THR A 706 31.50 -0.59 -33.63
CA THR A 706 30.57 -0.19 -34.69
C THR A 706 29.14 -0.24 -34.20
N PHE A 707 28.73 -1.28 -33.46
CA PHE A 707 27.42 -1.38 -32.84
C PHE A 707 27.13 -0.18 -31.92
N ARG A 708 28.02 0.12 -30.98
CA ARG A 708 27.84 1.29 -30.09
C ARG A 708 27.88 2.64 -30.79
N ALA A 709 28.42 2.70 -32.01
CA ALA A 709 28.47 3.90 -32.82
C ALA A 709 27.33 3.97 -33.85
N SER A 710 26.43 2.98 -33.90
CA SER A 710 25.26 3.01 -34.78
C SER A 710 24.30 4.13 -34.38
N GLU A 711 23.49 4.58 -35.34
CA GLU A 711 22.43 5.57 -35.10
C GLU A 711 21.41 4.99 -34.10
N ASP A 712 20.93 3.77 -34.35
CA ASP A 712 19.96 3.05 -33.51
C ASP A 712 20.40 2.99 -32.03
N TYR A 713 21.65 2.59 -31.74
CA TYR A 713 22.16 2.52 -30.36
C TYR A 713 22.31 3.90 -29.70
N ASN A 714 22.64 4.93 -30.47
CA ASN A 714 22.82 6.30 -29.96
C ASN A 714 21.52 7.11 -29.89
N GLU A 715 20.47 6.69 -30.59
CA GLU A 715 19.15 7.32 -30.56
C GLU A 715 18.16 6.61 -29.64
N ARG A 716 18.41 5.34 -29.27
CA ARG A 716 17.54 4.59 -28.35
C ARG A 716 17.21 5.36 -27.06
N PRO A 717 15.95 5.30 -26.58
CA PRO A 717 15.59 5.91 -25.30
C PRO A 717 16.26 5.17 -24.14
N ASP A 718 16.44 5.89 -23.03
CA ASP A 718 16.89 5.29 -21.78
C ASP A 718 15.63 4.78 -21.04
N VAL A 719 15.61 3.51 -20.63
CA VAL A 719 14.39 2.81 -20.18
C VAL A 719 14.56 2.23 -18.77
N ILE A 720 13.49 2.20 -17.98
CA ILE A 720 13.37 1.51 -16.70
C ILE A 720 12.56 0.23 -16.90
N TYR A 721 13.15 -0.93 -16.60
CA TYR A 721 12.47 -2.22 -16.60
C TYR A 721 12.17 -2.69 -15.19
N VAL A 722 10.93 -3.09 -14.92
CA VAL A 722 10.52 -3.55 -13.58
C VAL A 722 9.35 -4.53 -13.65
N GLY A 723 9.48 -5.66 -12.96
CA GLY A 723 8.41 -6.63 -12.77
C GLY A 723 7.36 -6.09 -11.80
N ALA A 724 6.09 -6.26 -12.15
CA ALA A 724 4.97 -5.86 -11.30
C ALA A 724 3.94 -6.98 -11.16
N ASN A 725 3.23 -6.94 -10.04
CA ASN A 725 2.23 -7.92 -9.65
C ASN A 725 0.89 -7.80 -10.43
N SER A 726 0.86 -6.96 -11.46
CA SER A 726 -0.13 -7.02 -12.54
C SER A 726 0.10 -8.22 -13.47
N GLY A 727 1.21 -8.96 -13.27
CA GLY A 727 1.65 -10.09 -14.07
C GLY A 727 2.55 -9.70 -15.24
N PHE A 728 3.06 -8.47 -15.27
CA PHE A 728 3.87 -7.95 -16.36
C PHE A 728 5.24 -7.46 -15.89
N LEU A 729 6.26 -7.69 -16.71
CA LEU A 729 7.45 -6.85 -16.76
C LEU A 729 7.12 -5.61 -17.58
N HIS A 730 7.23 -4.42 -16.97
CA HIS A 730 6.97 -3.14 -17.63
C HIS A 730 8.27 -2.46 -18.07
N ALA A 731 8.24 -1.79 -19.22
CA ALA A 731 9.30 -0.94 -19.74
C ALA A 731 8.81 0.52 -19.78
N PHE A 732 9.38 1.39 -18.94
CA PHE A 732 9.01 2.82 -18.87
C PHE A 732 10.14 3.70 -19.41
N ASP A 733 9.81 4.70 -20.22
CA ASP A 733 10.79 5.73 -20.59
C ASP A 733 11.27 6.46 -19.33
N SER A 734 12.59 6.51 -19.13
CA SER A 734 13.18 7.03 -17.90
C SER A 734 12.98 8.54 -17.70
N LEU A 735 12.69 9.30 -18.76
CA LEU A 735 12.50 10.74 -18.70
C LEU A 735 11.03 11.15 -18.57
N THR A 736 10.12 10.40 -19.17
CA THR A 736 8.69 10.75 -19.21
C THR A 736 7.83 9.88 -18.30
N GLY A 737 8.25 8.66 -17.99
CA GLY A 737 7.42 7.67 -17.30
C GLY A 737 6.40 6.96 -18.20
N GLU A 738 6.41 7.22 -19.52
CA GLU A 738 5.51 6.55 -20.47
C GLU A 738 5.87 5.05 -20.57
N GLU A 739 4.87 4.17 -20.48
CA GLU A 739 5.04 2.74 -20.74
C GLU A 739 5.30 2.50 -22.23
N LEU A 740 6.49 2.04 -22.61
CA LEU A 740 6.84 1.69 -24.00
C LEU A 740 6.19 0.36 -24.39
N PHE A 741 6.37 -0.67 -23.58
CA PHE A 741 5.71 -1.97 -23.73
C PHE A 741 5.65 -2.70 -22.38
N ALA A 742 4.89 -3.79 -22.32
CA ALA A 742 4.93 -4.72 -21.21
C ALA A 742 4.80 -6.18 -21.66
N TYR A 743 5.44 -7.10 -20.92
CA TYR A 743 5.51 -8.52 -21.24
C TYR A 743 5.01 -9.39 -20.08
N MET A 744 4.09 -10.30 -20.35
CA MET A 744 3.58 -11.29 -19.39
C MET A 744 4.15 -12.68 -19.73
N PRO A 745 4.77 -13.38 -18.77
CA PRO A 745 5.17 -14.76 -18.96
C PRO A 745 3.96 -15.68 -19.21
N GLY A 746 4.09 -16.62 -20.14
CA GLY A 746 3.04 -17.53 -20.59
C GLY A 746 2.53 -18.46 -19.48
N GLU A 747 3.36 -18.81 -18.49
CA GLU A 747 2.97 -19.61 -17.31
C GLU A 747 1.76 -19.03 -16.58
N LEU A 748 1.66 -17.70 -16.52
CA LEU A 748 0.54 -17.01 -15.87
C LEU A 748 -0.80 -17.19 -16.59
N LEU A 749 -0.75 -17.58 -17.86
CA LEU A 749 -1.93 -17.82 -18.70
C LEU A 749 -2.25 -19.30 -18.85
N GLU A 750 -1.34 -20.19 -18.47
CA GLU A 750 -1.52 -21.65 -18.52
C GLU A 750 -2.29 -22.14 -17.28
N PRO A 751 -2.93 -23.33 -17.33
CA PRO A 751 -3.69 -23.84 -16.20
C PRO A 751 -2.75 -24.19 -15.03
N GLY A 752 -3.00 -23.58 -13.87
CA GLY A 752 -2.39 -23.98 -12.61
C GLY A 752 -2.96 -25.29 -12.06
N GLU A 753 -2.61 -25.65 -10.81
CA GLU A 753 -3.08 -26.88 -10.16
C GLU A 753 -4.61 -27.00 -10.10
N ASP A 754 -5.30 -25.87 -9.94
CA ASP A 754 -6.77 -25.79 -9.85
C ASP A 754 -7.46 -25.64 -11.23
N GLY A 755 -6.68 -25.65 -12.32
CA GLY A 755 -7.16 -25.66 -13.71
C GLY A 755 -7.52 -24.30 -14.33
N PHE A 756 -7.45 -23.21 -13.56
CA PHE A 756 -7.59 -21.85 -14.07
C PHE A 756 -6.22 -21.18 -14.27
N ALA A 757 -6.18 -20.11 -15.07
CA ALA A 757 -4.96 -19.30 -15.26
C ALA A 757 -4.66 -18.50 -13.99
N PRO A 758 -3.45 -18.58 -13.39
CA PRO A 758 -3.13 -17.90 -12.13
C PRO A 758 -3.52 -16.42 -12.06
N VAL A 759 -3.38 -15.66 -13.16
CA VAL A 759 -3.77 -14.24 -13.21
C VAL A 759 -5.28 -13.98 -13.03
N ASN A 760 -6.13 -15.02 -13.11
CA ASN A 760 -7.56 -14.90 -12.85
C ASN A 760 -7.86 -14.45 -11.41
N GLU A 761 -6.94 -14.70 -10.46
CA GLU A 761 -7.08 -14.30 -9.07
C GLU A 761 -7.12 -12.78 -8.90
N LEU A 762 -6.41 -12.00 -9.75
CA LEU A 762 -6.39 -10.54 -9.70
C LEU A 762 -7.78 -9.89 -9.88
N MET A 763 -8.70 -10.61 -10.52
CA MET A 763 -10.06 -10.13 -10.76
C MET A 763 -11.01 -10.43 -9.60
N ASP A 764 -10.59 -11.18 -8.56
CA ASP A 764 -11.43 -11.43 -7.41
C ASP A 764 -11.61 -10.18 -6.54
N ARG A 765 -12.83 -9.90 -6.13
CA ARG A 765 -13.15 -8.77 -5.24
C ARG A 765 -12.62 -8.99 -3.82
N SER A 766 -12.33 -10.25 -3.47
CA SER A 766 -11.68 -10.67 -2.24
C SER A 766 -10.21 -11.08 -2.47
N TYR A 767 -9.57 -10.59 -3.53
CA TYR A 767 -8.17 -10.91 -3.86
C TYR A 767 -7.27 -10.88 -2.61
N GLU A 768 -6.76 -12.05 -2.26
CA GLU A 768 -5.65 -12.21 -1.33
C GLU A 768 -4.37 -12.14 -2.16
N HIS A 769 -3.42 -11.31 -1.73
CA HIS A 769 -2.22 -11.07 -2.50
C HIS A 769 -1.38 -12.34 -2.65
N ARG A 770 -0.85 -12.53 -3.85
CA ARG A 770 0.20 -13.48 -4.22
C ARG A 770 1.17 -12.78 -5.16
N TYR A 771 2.35 -13.34 -5.36
CA TYR A 771 3.30 -12.84 -6.35
C TYR A 771 2.98 -13.37 -7.76
N PHE A 772 3.29 -12.58 -8.78
CA PHE A 772 3.24 -12.94 -10.20
C PHE A 772 4.59 -12.71 -10.90
N VAL A 773 4.95 -11.48 -11.23
CA VAL A 773 6.27 -11.13 -11.80
C VAL A 773 7.02 -10.27 -10.80
N ASP A 774 7.84 -10.92 -9.97
CA ASP A 774 8.51 -10.29 -8.83
C ASP A 774 10.04 -10.31 -8.92
N GLY A 775 10.60 -10.93 -9.95
CA GLY A 775 12.04 -11.05 -10.11
C GLY A 775 12.70 -9.82 -10.72
N THR A 776 13.86 -9.43 -10.18
CA THR A 776 14.78 -8.45 -10.79
C THR A 776 15.34 -8.99 -12.11
N ALA A 777 15.22 -8.19 -13.17
CA ALA A 777 15.75 -8.51 -14.50
C ALA A 777 17.27 -8.24 -14.61
N ALA A 778 17.92 -8.91 -15.55
CA ALA A 778 19.32 -8.71 -15.90
C ALA A 778 19.47 -8.27 -17.35
N VAL A 779 20.40 -7.34 -17.63
CA VAL A 779 20.56 -6.76 -18.97
C VAL A 779 22.03 -6.74 -19.38
N SER A 780 22.33 -7.13 -20.62
CA SER A 780 23.66 -7.02 -21.21
C SER A 780 23.61 -6.89 -22.73
N ASP A 781 24.68 -6.34 -23.31
CA ASP A 781 24.91 -6.49 -24.74
C ASP A 781 25.45 -7.91 -25.02
N VAL A 782 24.90 -8.62 -26.00
CA VAL A 782 25.32 -9.98 -26.38
C VAL A 782 25.55 -10.08 -27.88
N TYR A 783 26.42 -10.99 -28.29
CA TYR A 783 26.69 -11.26 -29.70
C TYR A 783 26.06 -12.59 -30.13
N ILE A 784 24.89 -12.50 -30.74
CA ILE A 784 24.06 -13.65 -31.17
C ILE A 784 23.63 -13.44 -32.63
N ASP A 785 23.36 -14.51 -33.38
CA ASP A 785 23.04 -14.48 -34.81
C ASP A 785 24.08 -13.72 -35.69
N GLY A 786 25.31 -13.55 -35.17
CA GLY A 786 26.37 -12.81 -35.84
C GLY A 786 26.28 -11.28 -35.73
N GLU A 787 25.43 -10.75 -34.85
CA GLU A 787 25.23 -9.31 -34.63
C GLU A 787 25.18 -9.01 -33.12
N TRP A 788 25.40 -7.74 -32.76
CA TRP A 788 25.28 -7.29 -31.37
C TRP A 788 23.83 -6.88 -31.09
N ARG A 789 23.28 -7.37 -29.97
CA ARG A 789 21.94 -7.05 -29.46
C ARG A 789 22.01 -6.69 -27.98
N THR A 790 21.04 -5.93 -27.48
CA THR A 790 20.85 -5.72 -26.04
C THR A 790 19.75 -6.66 -25.57
N VAL A 791 20.07 -7.63 -24.71
CA VAL A 791 19.11 -8.65 -24.25
C VAL A 791 18.82 -8.47 -22.76
N LEU A 792 17.54 -8.61 -22.41
CA LEU A 792 17.05 -8.67 -21.06
C LEU A 792 16.67 -10.11 -20.71
N ILE A 793 17.15 -10.61 -19.56
CA ILE A 793 16.70 -11.86 -18.94
C ILE A 793 15.81 -11.50 -17.76
N GLY A 794 14.53 -11.84 -17.85
CA GLY A 794 13.54 -11.64 -16.80
C GLY A 794 13.20 -12.93 -16.07
N THR A 795 12.72 -12.80 -14.84
CA THR A 795 12.39 -13.92 -13.96
C THR A 795 11.08 -13.61 -13.23
N MET A 796 10.32 -14.63 -12.86
CA MET A 796 9.07 -14.45 -12.12
C MET A 796 9.27 -14.27 -10.61
N GLY A 797 10.49 -14.44 -10.08
CA GLY A 797 10.74 -14.34 -8.65
C GLY A 797 9.88 -15.33 -7.88
N ALA A 798 9.21 -14.87 -6.82
CA ALA A 798 8.31 -15.70 -6.02
C ALA A 798 7.00 -16.08 -6.74
N GLY A 799 6.68 -15.49 -7.89
CA GLY A 799 5.36 -15.65 -8.51
C GLY A 799 5.21 -16.82 -9.50
N GLY A 800 6.31 -17.43 -9.93
CA GLY A 800 6.28 -18.55 -10.87
C GLY A 800 7.67 -19.12 -11.18
N ARG A 801 7.71 -20.12 -12.06
CA ARG A 801 8.88 -20.97 -12.36
C ARG A 801 9.32 -20.83 -13.82
N THR A 802 9.34 -19.60 -14.32
CA THR A 802 9.77 -19.26 -15.69
C THR A 802 10.86 -18.20 -15.70
N VAL A 803 11.88 -18.43 -16.53
CA VAL A 803 12.90 -17.45 -16.93
C VAL A 803 12.70 -17.13 -18.40
N PHE A 804 12.75 -15.86 -18.81
CA PHE A 804 12.47 -15.45 -20.18
C PHE A 804 13.50 -14.45 -20.71
N ALA A 805 13.65 -14.40 -22.03
CA ALA A 805 14.56 -13.47 -22.70
C ALA A 805 13.85 -12.59 -23.72
N LEU A 806 14.15 -11.29 -23.66
CA LEU A 806 13.63 -10.28 -24.57
C LEU A 806 14.79 -9.55 -25.26
N ASP A 807 14.68 -9.31 -26.56
CA ASP A 807 15.54 -8.37 -27.27
C ASP A 807 15.02 -6.95 -27.04
N ILE A 808 15.83 -6.14 -26.38
CA ILE A 808 15.51 -4.76 -26.04
C ILE A 808 16.48 -3.79 -26.73
N THR A 809 17.03 -4.19 -27.89
CA THR A 809 17.91 -3.33 -28.69
C THR A 809 17.20 -2.04 -29.11
N GLU A 810 15.93 -2.15 -29.52
CA GLU A 810 15.06 -1.06 -29.99
C GLU A 810 13.75 -1.03 -29.16
N PRO A 811 13.79 -0.51 -27.91
CA PRO A 811 12.66 -0.63 -26.99
C PRO A 811 11.42 0.21 -27.36
N ASP A 812 11.57 1.19 -28.24
CA ASP A 812 10.48 2.02 -28.78
C ASP A 812 9.82 1.44 -30.04
N ASP A 813 10.35 0.35 -30.61
CA ASP A 813 9.74 -0.43 -31.70
C ASP A 813 9.63 -1.92 -31.33
N PHE A 814 9.47 -2.22 -30.05
CA PHE A 814 9.37 -3.60 -29.55
C PHE A 814 8.13 -4.32 -30.12
N SER A 815 8.29 -5.59 -30.50
CA SER A 815 7.25 -6.41 -31.14
C SER A 815 7.21 -7.85 -30.61
N GLU A 816 6.25 -8.65 -31.09
CA GLU A 816 6.18 -10.08 -30.74
C GLU A 816 7.40 -10.90 -31.18
N ASN A 817 8.21 -10.40 -32.13
CA ASN A 817 9.42 -11.08 -32.60
C ASN A 817 10.63 -10.85 -31.66
N ASP A 818 10.51 -9.89 -30.76
CA ASP A 818 11.55 -9.52 -29.79
C ASP A 818 11.40 -10.32 -28.48
N VAL A 819 10.36 -11.15 -28.37
CA VAL A 819 10.26 -12.21 -27.37
C VAL A 819 11.07 -13.41 -27.86
N LEU A 820 12.28 -13.59 -27.33
CA LEU A 820 13.21 -14.60 -27.81
C LEU A 820 12.80 -16.01 -27.39
N TRP A 821 12.57 -16.23 -26.09
CA TRP A 821 12.21 -17.53 -25.54
C TRP A 821 11.74 -17.45 -24.08
N GLU A 822 11.09 -18.53 -23.62
CA GLU A 822 10.83 -18.85 -22.22
C GLU A 822 11.49 -20.20 -21.88
N PHE A 823 12.10 -20.28 -20.69
CA PHE A 823 12.74 -21.45 -20.15
C PHE A 823 11.99 -21.93 -18.91
N THR A 824 11.63 -23.21 -18.92
CA THR A 824 11.02 -23.95 -17.81
C THR A 824 11.75 -25.28 -17.63
N HIS A 825 11.80 -25.78 -16.40
CA HIS A 825 12.44 -27.06 -16.08
C HIS A 825 11.87 -27.64 -14.79
N ASP A 826 11.84 -28.96 -14.67
CA ASP A 826 11.36 -29.68 -13.47
C ASP A 826 12.16 -29.28 -12.21
N GLU A 827 13.47 -29.05 -12.38
CA GLU A 827 14.36 -28.60 -11.30
C GLU A 827 14.44 -27.07 -11.10
N LEU A 828 13.70 -26.27 -11.89
CA LEU A 828 13.62 -24.81 -11.71
C LEU A 828 12.51 -24.47 -10.74
N GLY A 829 12.80 -23.93 -9.56
CA GLY A 829 11.84 -23.52 -8.53
C GLY A 829 11.42 -22.04 -8.58
N TYR A 830 10.90 -21.55 -7.46
CA TYR A 830 10.50 -20.17 -7.20
C TYR A 830 11.65 -19.33 -6.62
N GLY A 831 11.51 -18.01 -6.64
CA GLY A 831 12.47 -17.07 -6.03
C GLY A 831 13.72 -16.82 -6.88
N VAL A 832 13.74 -17.27 -8.13
CA VAL A 832 14.83 -17.02 -9.07
C VAL A 832 14.86 -15.52 -9.41
N SER A 833 16.02 -14.89 -9.21
CA SER A 833 16.25 -13.47 -9.51
C SER A 833 17.74 -13.21 -9.78
N ASP A 834 18.07 -11.98 -10.19
CA ASP A 834 19.46 -11.50 -10.41
C ASP A 834 20.31 -12.48 -11.28
N ALA A 835 19.74 -12.91 -12.41
CA ALA A 835 20.49 -13.73 -13.38
C ALA A 835 21.73 -13.00 -13.90
N ASN A 836 22.76 -13.73 -14.29
CA ASN A 836 23.96 -13.17 -14.93
C ASN A 836 23.97 -13.53 -16.42
N ILE A 837 24.34 -12.57 -17.28
CA ILE A 837 24.54 -12.82 -18.71
C ILE A 837 26.04 -12.80 -18.99
N VAL A 838 26.59 -13.94 -19.38
CA VAL A 838 28.05 -14.11 -19.50
C VAL A 838 28.45 -14.80 -20.79
N ARG A 839 29.69 -14.56 -21.23
CA ARG A 839 30.29 -15.23 -22.37
C ARG A 839 31.13 -16.42 -21.90
N LEU A 840 30.83 -17.62 -22.39
CA LEU A 840 31.57 -18.84 -22.05
C LEU A 840 32.83 -19.01 -22.92
N GLU A 841 33.78 -19.85 -22.50
CA GLU A 841 34.98 -20.20 -23.30
C GLU A 841 34.59 -20.75 -24.68
N SER A 842 33.44 -21.44 -24.79
CA SER A 842 32.93 -21.95 -26.06
C SER A 842 32.55 -20.86 -27.08
N GLY A 843 32.53 -19.58 -26.66
CA GLY A 843 32.08 -18.44 -27.45
C GLY A 843 30.56 -18.24 -27.48
N ARG A 844 29.80 -19.01 -26.68
CA ARG A 844 28.36 -18.85 -26.52
C ARG A 844 28.06 -17.88 -25.38
N TRP A 845 26.99 -17.13 -25.51
CA TRP A 845 26.43 -16.31 -24.43
C TRP A 845 25.43 -17.15 -23.64
N ALA A 846 25.53 -17.11 -22.32
CA ALA A 846 24.71 -17.90 -21.41
C ALA A 846 24.09 -17.02 -20.31
N ALA A 847 22.80 -17.26 -20.04
CA ALA A 847 22.15 -16.84 -18.81
C ALA A 847 22.50 -17.85 -17.71
N VAL A 848 22.97 -17.33 -16.57
CA VAL A 848 23.46 -18.10 -15.42
C VAL A 848 22.67 -17.69 -14.18
N PHE A 849 21.96 -18.64 -13.59
CA PHE A 849 21.11 -18.40 -12.42
C PHE A 849 20.99 -19.66 -11.57
N GLY A 850 20.77 -19.48 -10.26
CA GLY A 850 20.44 -20.56 -9.35
C GLY A 850 19.04 -21.11 -9.64
N ASN A 851 18.79 -22.36 -9.29
CA ASN A 851 17.51 -23.00 -9.58
C ASN A 851 16.35 -22.49 -8.72
N GLY A 852 16.60 -21.73 -7.65
CA GLY A 852 15.54 -21.30 -6.73
C GLY A 852 15.01 -22.44 -5.86
N TYR A 853 13.86 -22.22 -5.23
CA TYR A 853 13.34 -23.04 -4.13
C TYR A 853 12.08 -23.82 -4.53
N ASN A 854 11.78 -24.94 -3.86
CA ASN A 854 10.67 -25.84 -4.19
C ASN A 854 10.73 -26.36 -5.64
N SER A 855 11.93 -26.75 -6.09
CA SER A 855 12.13 -27.58 -7.29
C SER A 855 11.56 -28.99 -7.10
N GLU A 856 11.42 -29.80 -8.16
CA GLU A 856 10.84 -31.15 -8.03
C GLU A 856 11.65 -32.04 -7.07
N SER A 857 12.98 -32.01 -7.12
CA SER A 857 13.84 -32.78 -6.21
C SER A 857 14.13 -32.11 -4.86
N ASN A 858 13.88 -30.80 -4.76
CA ASN A 858 14.37 -29.93 -3.67
C ASN A 858 15.91 -29.89 -3.51
N GLU A 859 16.67 -30.29 -4.54
CA GLU A 859 18.13 -30.13 -4.59
C GLU A 859 18.53 -28.71 -5.05
N SER A 860 19.71 -28.26 -4.61
CA SER A 860 20.34 -27.03 -5.08
C SER A 860 21.12 -27.25 -6.38
N ALA A 861 20.90 -26.41 -7.39
CA ALA A 861 21.55 -26.50 -8.69
C ALA A 861 21.76 -25.13 -9.36
N LEU A 862 22.74 -25.05 -10.26
CA LEU A 862 22.97 -23.90 -11.14
C LEU A 862 22.56 -24.23 -12.59
N PHE A 863 21.85 -23.33 -13.25
CA PHE A 863 21.53 -23.43 -14.66
C PHE A 863 22.43 -22.56 -15.53
N LEU A 864 22.83 -23.12 -16.67
CA LEU A 864 23.35 -22.37 -17.81
C LEU A 864 22.38 -22.56 -18.98
N VAL A 865 21.75 -21.46 -19.41
CA VAL A 865 20.82 -21.45 -20.54
C VAL A 865 21.41 -20.60 -21.66
N ASP A 866 21.35 -21.09 -22.89
CA ASP A 866 21.86 -20.40 -24.06
C ASP A 866 21.01 -19.16 -24.37
N VAL A 867 21.64 -17.98 -24.45
CA VAL A 867 20.91 -16.70 -24.63
C VAL A 867 20.28 -16.60 -26.02
N GLU A 868 20.89 -17.19 -27.03
CA GLU A 868 20.39 -17.15 -28.41
C GLU A 868 19.15 -18.04 -28.58
N THR A 869 19.12 -19.20 -27.93
CA THR A 869 18.13 -20.24 -28.23
C THR A 869 17.22 -20.66 -27.08
N GLY A 870 17.51 -20.24 -25.84
CA GLY A 870 16.77 -20.68 -24.65
C GLY A 870 17.00 -22.13 -24.26
N ASN A 871 17.90 -22.83 -24.94
CA ASN A 871 18.19 -24.24 -24.66
C ASN A 871 19.10 -24.39 -23.45
N LEU A 872 18.84 -25.42 -22.63
CA LEU A 872 19.72 -25.81 -21.54
C LEU A 872 21.12 -26.18 -22.08
N ILE A 873 22.14 -25.46 -21.62
CA ILE A 873 23.55 -25.81 -21.86
C ILE A 873 24.00 -26.84 -20.82
N SER A 874 23.73 -26.58 -19.55
CA SER A 874 24.04 -27.49 -18.45
C SER A 874 23.20 -27.14 -17.23
N GLU A 875 22.71 -28.18 -16.57
CA GLU A 875 22.31 -28.15 -15.17
C GLU A 875 23.49 -28.67 -14.34
N ILE A 876 23.86 -27.95 -13.28
CA ILE A 876 24.98 -28.30 -12.42
C ILE A 876 24.41 -28.50 -11.03
N SER A 877 23.98 -29.74 -10.74
CA SER A 877 23.52 -30.11 -9.39
C SER A 877 24.68 -30.11 -8.39
N THR A 878 24.38 -29.68 -7.17
CA THR A 878 25.27 -29.78 -6.02
C THR A 878 25.18 -31.14 -5.32
N GLY A 879 24.08 -31.87 -5.53
CA GLY A 879 23.72 -33.09 -4.82
C GLY A 879 23.28 -32.86 -3.36
N GLU A 880 23.02 -31.62 -2.95
CA GLU A 880 22.58 -31.26 -1.60
C GLU A 880 21.14 -30.74 -1.60
N GLY A 881 20.33 -31.26 -0.67
CA GLY A 881 18.90 -31.01 -0.55
C GLY A 881 18.08 -32.25 -0.90
N ASP A 882 16.90 -32.36 -0.28
CA ASP A 882 15.89 -33.39 -0.59
C ASP A 882 14.54 -32.99 0.03
N GLU A 883 13.52 -33.84 -0.08
CA GLU A 883 12.21 -33.61 0.55
C GLU A 883 12.27 -33.44 2.08
N ASP A 884 13.25 -34.03 2.77
CA ASP A 884 13.39 -33.94 4.24
C ASP A 884 14.18 -32.68 4.67
N THR A 885 15.04 -32.19 3.79
CA THR A 885 15.89 -31.01 3.94
C THR A 885 15.82 -30.13 2.68
N PRO A 886 14.67 -29.47 2.43
CA PRO A 886 14.49 -28.71 1.20
C PRO A 886 15.57 -27.64 1.01
N ASN A 887 16.15 -27.58 -0.18
CA ASN A 887 17.22 -26.67 -0.55
C ASN A 887 16.88 -25.94 -1.86
N GLY A 888 17.79 -25.06 -2.28
CA GLY A 888 17.73 -24.35 -3.55
C GLY A 888 18.83 -23.31 -3.64
N MET A 889 19.37 -23.12 -4.83
CA MET A 889 20.49 -22.20 -5.05
C MET A 889 19.99 -20.77 -5.21
N SER A 890 20.61 -19.83 -4.47
CA SER A 890 20.37 -18.39 -4.59
C SER A 890 20.99 -17.80 -5.86
N ALA A 891 20.79 -16.50 -6.08
CA ALA A 891 21.43 -15.80 -7.20
C ALA A 891 22.97 -15.91 -7.15
N PRO A 892 23.63 -16.25 -8.27
CA PRO A 892 25.08 -16.37 -8.33
C PRO A 892 25.77 -15.03 -8.61
N VAL A 893 27.08 -14.99 -8.40
CA VAL A 893 27.99 -13.97 -8.93
C VAL A 893 29.05 -14.65 -9.80
N VAL A 894 29.34 -14.07 -10.97
CA VAL A 894 30.28 -14.67 -11.94
C VAL A 894 31.57 -13.87 -12.05
N LEU A 895 32.70 -14.57 -11.92
CA LEU A 895 34.04 -14.06 -12.19
C LEU A 895 34.39 -14.27 -13.67
N ALA A 896 34.71 -13.17 -14.36
CA ALA A 896 35.18 -13.20 -15.75
C ALA A 896 36.68 -12.91 -15.85
N ASP A 897 37.34 -13.53 -16.83
CA ASP A 897 38.73 -13.24 -17.17
C ASP A 897 38.89 -11.79 -17.62
N ARG A 898 39.92 -11.12 -17.12
CA ARG A 898 40.13 -9.69 -17.39
C ARG A 898 40.57 -9.41 -18.83
N THR A 899 41.22 -10.38 -19.47
CA THR A 899 41.80 -10.24 -20.81
C THR A 899 40.78 -10.45 -21.91
N ASP A 900 39.92 -11.47 -21.79
CA ASP A 900 38.97 -11.84 -22.84
C ASP A 900 37.51 -11.87 -22.39
N GLY A 901 37.20 -11.50 -21.15
CA GLY A 901 35.84 -11.38 -20.65
C GLY A 901 35.06 -12.69 -20.52
N THR A 902 35.72 -13.85 -20.66
CA THR A 902 35.06 -15.15 -20.54
C THR A 902 34.81 -15.53 -19.08
N ALA A 903 33.67 -16.17 -18.80
CA ALA A 903 33.34 -16.66 -17.47
C ALA A 903 34.32 -17.78 -17.05
N THR A 904 34.82 -17.69 -15.83
CA THR A 904 35.82 -18.64 -15.27
C THR A 904 35.27 -19.39 -14.07
N ARG A 905 34.70 -18.66 -13.10
CA ARG A 905 34.11 -19.23 -11.89
C ARG A 905 32.80 -18.51 -11.57
N ALA A 906 31.86 -19.21 -10.95
CA ALA A 906 30.71 -18.58 -10.30
C ALA A 906 30.65 -18.97 -8.83
N TYR A 907 30.08 -18.12 -7.99
CA TYR A 907 29.81 -18.42 -6.59
C TYR A 907 28.35 -18.17 -6.26
N ALA A 908 27.75 -19.08 -5.51
CA ALA A 908 26.35 -18.99 -5.10
C ALA A 908 26.15 -19.63 -3.71
N GLY A 909 25.18 -19.12 -2.98
CA GLY A 909 24.74 -19.70 -1.71
C GLY A 909 23.55 -20.64 -1.89
N ASP A 910 23.18 -21.34 -0.82
CA ASP A 910 21.94 -22.10 -0.74
C ASP A 910 21.27 -21.99 0.65
N LEU A 911 20.07 -22.56 0.79
CA LEU A 911 19.28 -22.49 2.03
C LEU A 911 19.88 -23.30 3.18
N LEU A 912 20.74 -24.26 2.87
CA LEU A 912 21.48 -25.04 3.86
C LEU A 912 22.80 -24.35 4.28
N GLY A 913 23.03 -23.12 3.84
CA GLY A 913 24.19 -22.31 4.21
C GLY A 913 25.48 -22.69 3.51
N ASN A 914 25.43 -23.52 2.46
CA ASN A 914 26.62 -23.85 1.69
C ASN A 914 26.95 -22.72 0.71
N LEU A 915 28.23 -22.33 0.64
CA LEU A 915 28.78 -21.52 -0.43
C LEU A 915 29.42 -22.45 -1.47
N TRP A 916 28.93 -22.38 -2.69
CA TRP A 916 29.41 -23.19 -3.82
C TRP A 916 30.29 -22.36 -4.74
N ARG A 917 31.37 -22.98 -5.25
CA ARG A 917 32.11 -22.55 -6.44
C ARG A 917 31.72 -23.42 -7.60
N ILE A 918 31.50 -22.81 -8.76
CA ILE A 918 31.23 -23.50 -10.01
C ILE A 918 32.36 -23.16 -10.99
N ASP A 919 33.09 -24.18 -11.46
CA ASP A 919 34.10 -24.00 -12.50
C ASP A 919 33.43 -23.91 -13.88
N LEU A 920 33.54 -22.73 -14.49
CA LEU A 920 33.00 -22.37 -15.80
C LEU A 920 34.07 -22.31 -16.89
N GLY A 921 35.34 -22.55 -16.54
CA GLY A 921 36.47 -22.40 -17.45
C GLY A 921 36.42 -23.38 -18.61
N SER A 922 36.00 -24.63 -18.38
CA SER A 922 35.80 -25.61 -19.46
C SER A 922 34.80 -26.72 -19.07
N ALA A 923 34.10 -27.26 -20.06
CA ALA A 923 33.17 -28.38 -19.83
C ALA A 923 33.90 -29.73 -19.62
N PRO A 924 33.38 -30.65 -18.76
CA PRO A 924 32.15 -30.53 -17.98
C PRO A 924 32.32 -29.59 -16.79
N TYR A 925 31.35 -28.70 -16.61
CA TYR A 925 31.28 -27.79 -15.48
C TYR A 925 31.01 -28.57 -14.19
N LYS A 926 31.57 -28.10 -13.06
CA LYS A 926 31.49 -28.78 -11.77
C LYS A 926 31.21 -27.80 -10.66
N SER A 927 30.42 -28.25 -9.69
CA SER A 927 30.20 -27.61 -8.40
C SER A 927 31.18 -28.18 -7.36
N GLU A 928 31.72 -27.30 -6.53
CA GLU A 928 32.58 -27.62 -5.39
C GLU A 928 32.14 -26.79 -4.19
N LYS A 929 32.03 -27.42 -3.02
CA LYS A 929 31.64 -26.75 -1.78
C LYS A 929 32.85 -26.04 -1.20
N VAL A 930 32.77 -24.73 -1.04
CA VAL A 930 33.87 -23.88 -0.55
C VAL A 930 33.76 -23.66 0.95
N PHE A 931 32.55 -23.50 1.46
CA PHE A 931 32.30 -23.16 2.86
C PHE A 931 30.90 -23.56 3.31
N THR A 932 30.73 -23.86 4.61
CA THR A 932 29.42 -24.09 5.24
C THR A 932 29.16 -23.07 6.35
N ALA A 933 28.20 -22.18 6.14
CA ALA A 933 27.80 -21.12 7.08
C ALA A 933 26.91 -21.67 8.21
N THR A 934 27.37 -21.50 9.44
CA THR A 934 26.66 -21.91 10.65
C THR A 934 26.72 -20.82 11.71
N ASP A 935 25.72 -20.75 12.59
CA ASP A 935 25.78 -19.90 13.77
C ASP A 935 26.74 -20.48 14.82
N GLY A 936 27.02 -19.75 15.90
CA GLY A 936 27.88 -20.22 17.00
C GLY A 936 27.37 -21.46 17.76
N SER A 937 26.22 -22.03 17.36
CA SER A 937 25.64 -23.29 17.86
C SER A 937 25.57 -24.38 16.78
N ASP A 938 26.35 -24.24 15.70
CA ASP A 938 26.44 -25.18 14.57
C ASP A 938 25.10 -25.36 13.81
N ARG A 939 24.19 -24.38 13.87
CA ARG A 939 22.97 -24.41 13.06
C ARG A 939 23.22 -23.76 11.71
N PRO A 940 22.86 -24.39 10.58
CA PRO A 940 22.98 -23.80 9.26
C PRO A 940 22.33 -22.42 9.17
N GLN A 941 22.98 -21.51 8.46
CA GLN A 941 22.49 -20.15 8.21
C GLN A 941 22.21 -20.00 6.70
N PRO A 942 20.96 -19.78 6.26
CA PRO A 942 20.63 -19.73 4.84
C PRO A 942 21.36 -18.56 4.14
N ILE A 943 21.76 -18.75 2.88
CA ILE A 943 22.36 -17.69 2.06
C ILE A 943 21.39 -17.40 0.90
N THR A 944 20.63 -16.30 1.01
CA THR A 944 19.64 -15.92 -0.03
C THR A 944 20.10 -14.76 -0.92
N ALA A 945 21.00 -13.91 -0.42
CA ALA A 945 21.58 -12.80 -1.17
C ALA A 945 22.69 -13.29 -2.11
N ALA A 946 22.81 -12.69 -3.30
CA ALA A 946 23.94 -12.97 -4.18
C ALA A 946 25.27 -12.61 -3.49
N PRO A 947 26.27 -13.50 -3.49
CA PRO A 947 27.62 -13.15 -3.02
C PRO A 947 28.23 -12.04 -3.87
N GLN A 948 29.31 -11.43 -3.38
CA GLN A 948 30.10 -10.44 -4.11
C GLN A 948 31.57 -10.82 -4.09
N ILE A 949 32.29 -10.52 -5.17
CA ILE A 949 33.68 -10.94 -5.35
C ILE A 949 34.57 -9.71 -5.50
N ALA A 950 35.66 -9.67 -4.73
CA ALA A 950 36.76 -8.73 -4.94
C ALA A 950 38.08 -9.50 -5.06
N TYR A 951 39.07 -8.89 -5.70
CA TYR A 951 40.43 -9.46 -5.73
C TYR A 951 41.15 -9.14 -4.42
N VAL A 952 41.91 -10.11 -3.91
CA VAL A 952 42.67 -9.91 -2.67
C VAL A 952 43.77 -8.86 -2.89
N PRO A 953 43.81 -7.77 -2.11
CA PRO A 953 44.90 -6.80 -2.18
C PRO A 953 46.25 -7.49 -1.92
N GLU A 954 47.19 -7.36 -2.85
CA GLU A 954 48.54 -7.99 -2.81
C GLU A 954 48.59 -9.52 -3.02
N GLY A 955 47.46 -10.17 -3.33
CA GLY A 955 47.38 -11.58 -3.70
C GLY A 955 47.82 -11.90 -5.12
N SER A 956 47.76 -13.19 -5.49
CA SER A 956 47.88 -13.63 -6.88
C SER A 956 46.75 -13.03 -7.74
N ARG A 957 46.91 -13.02 -9.07
CA ARG A 957 45.86 -12.50 -9.97
C ARG A 957 44.57 -13.34 -9.97
N GLU A 958 44.61 -14.53 -9.37
CA GLU A 958 43.51 -15.49 -9.29
C GLU A 958 42.90 -15.57 -7.88
N ASP A 959 43.52 -14.94 -6.88
CA ASP A 959 43.05 -14.96 -5.50
C ASP A 959 41.91 -13.95 -5.32
N VAL A 960 40.76 -14.43 -4.87
CA VAL A 960 39.57 -13.63 -4.62
C VAL A 960 39.13 -13.74 -3.17
N ILE A 961 38.40 -12.72 -2.71
CA ILE A 961 37.60 -12.78 -1.50
C ILE A 961 36.12 -12.75 -1.91
N VAL A 962 35.38 -13.74 -1.42
CA VAL A 962 33.93 -13.88 -1.63
C VAL A 962 33.23 -13.40 -0.37
N VAL A 963 32.47 -12.31 -0.49
CA VAL A 963 31.72 -11.71 0.62
C VAL A 963 30.24 -11.99 0.44
N PHE A 964 29.60 -12.52 1.49
CA PHE A 964 28.18 -12.81 1.50
C PHE A 964 27.62 -12.70 2.92
N GLY A 965 26.35 -12.35 3.01
CA GLY A 965 25.62 -12.31 4.27
C GLY A 965 24.64 -13.48 4.37
N THR A 966 24.26 -13.83 5.60
CA THR A 966 23.29 -14.89 5.86
C THR A 966 21.94 -14.37 6.36
N GLY A 967 20.93 -15.23 6.20
CA GLY A 967 19.53 -15.07 6.57
C GLY A 967 18.59 -15.13 5.38
N SER A 968 17.31 -15.36 5.67
CA SER A 968 16.19 -15.35 4.72
C SER A 968 15.12 -14.35 5.15
N PHE A 969 14.38 -13.80 4.19
CA PHE A 969 13.19 -12.98 4.49
C PHE A 969 12.10 -13.10 3.42
N PHE A 970 11.82 -14.32 3.02
CA PHE A 970 10.81 -14.67 2.01
C PHE A 970 9.82 -15.73 2.52
N GLN A 971 10.09 -16.36 3.66
CA GLN A 971 9.24 -17.38 4.28
C GLN A 971 8.31 -16.76 5.32
N ALA A 972 7.14 -17.36 5.53
CA ALA A 972 6.18 -16.88 6.53
C ALA A 972 6.77 -16.84 7.96
N SER A 973 7.67 -17.77 8.30
CA SER A 973 8.31 -17.87 9.60
C SER A 973 9.49 -16.91 9.83
N ASP A 974 10.03 -16.28 8.77
CA ASP A 974 11.27 -15.49 8.87
C ASP A 974 11.11 -14.29 9.82
N SER A 975 9.89 -13.74 9.92
CA SER A 975 9.54 -12.58 10.77
C SER A 975 9.67 -12.82 12.29
N ILE A 976 9.73 -14.08 12.72
CA ILE A 976 9.83 -14.46 14.14
C ILE A 976 11.08 -15.29 14.45
N ASP A 977 11.90 -15.60 13.44
CA ASP A 977 13.17 -16.29 13.65
C ASP A 977 14.22 -15.32 14.19
N ASN A 978 14.82 -15.65 15.32
CA ASN A 978 15.84 -14.86 15.98
C ASN A 978 17.23 -15.56 15.93
N GLN A 979 17.46 -16.45 14.96
CA GLN A 979 18.80 -16.97 14.68
C GLN A 979 19.77 -15.80 14.45
N VAL A 980 20.92 -15.86 15.11
CA VAL A 980 22.03 -14.93 14.86
C VAL A 980 22.55 -15.23 13.46
N GLN A 981 22.49 -14.23 12.57
CA GLN A 981 23.10 -14.28 11.24
C GLN A 981 24.44 -13.56 11.24
N SER A 982 25.17 -13.67 10.14
CA SER A 982 26.55 -13.21 10.04
C SER A 982 26.86 -12.66 8.63
N LEU A 983 27.88 -11.82 8.54
CA LEU A 983 28.55 -11.50 7.29
C LEU A 983 29.89 -12.25 7.24
N TYR A 984 30.18 -12.86 6.10
CA TYR A 984 31.40 -13.64 5.86
C TYR A 984 32.23 -13.01 4.75
N GLY A 985 33.56 -13.12 4.87
CA GLY A 985 34.49 -12.89 3.78
C GLY A 985 35.45 -14.07 3.66
N ILE A 986 35.31 -14.88 2.62
CA ILE A 986 36.06 -16.13 2.42
C ILE A 986 37.14 -15.93 1.37
N TYR A 987 38.38 -16.29 1.69
CA TYR A 987 39.48 -16.29 0.73
C TYR A 987 39.45 -17.56 -0.12
N ASP A 988 39.42 -17.39 -1.44
CA ASP A 988 39.54 -18.50 -2.37
C ASP A 988 40.68 -18.26 -3.36
N SER A 989 41.72 -19.09 -3.28
CA SER A 989 42.84 -19.15 -4.23
C SER A 989 42.57 -20.09 -5.41
N GLY A 990 41.38 -20.70 -5.49
CA GLY A 990 41.03 -21.73 -6.47
C GLY A 990 41.18 -23.17 -5.98
N ASP A 991 41.70 -23.36 -4.76
CA ASP A 991 41.94 -24.67 -4.14
C ASP A 991 41.18 -24.84 -2.81
N ALA A 992 40.31 -23.90 -2.43
CA ALA A 992 39.49 -24.01 -1.23
C ALA A 992 38.63 -25.30 -1.23
N ASP A 993 38.56 -25.97 -0.07
CA ASP A 993 37.94 -27.31 0.10
C ASP A 993 37.17 -27.35 1.43
N ASP A 994 35.87 -27.01 1.37
CA ASP A 994 34.88 -27.09 2.45
C ASP A 994 35.34 -26.52 3.81
N PHE A 995 35.70 -25.24 3.82
CA PHE A 995 36.06 -24.53 5.05
C PHE A 995 34.89 -24.45 6.03
N GLU A 996 35.21 -24.42 7.33
CA GLU A 996 34.24 -24.29 8.41
C GLU A 996 34.43 -22.96 9.15
N ARG A 997 33.46 -22.61 10.00
CA ARG A 997 33.48 -21.37 10.79
C ARG A 997 34.75 -21.21 11.64
N ASP A 998 35.30 -22.31 12.14
CA ASP A 998 36.51 -22.34 12.97
C ASP A 998 37.80 -21.98 12.20
N ASP A 999 37.76 -21.99 10.86
CA ASP A 999 38.88 -21.58 9.99
C ASP A 999 38.92 -20.05 9.77
N LEU A 1000 37.97 -19.30 10.33
CA LEU A 1000 37.80 -17.87 10.08
C LEU A 1000 38.20 -16.98 11.26
N LEU A 1001 38.68 -15.77 10.96
CA LEU A 1001 38.87 -14.71 11.93
C LEU A 1001 37.51 -14.16 12.41
N THR A 1002 37.21 -14.25 13.70
CA THR A 1002 35.99 -13.63 14.27
C THR A 1002 36.18 -12.14 14.55
N GLN A 1003 35.22 -11.31 14.12
CA GLN A 1003 35.02 -9.93 14.55
C GLN A 1003 33.70 -9.80 15.32
N GLU A 1004 33.62 -8.81 16.22
CA GLU A 1004 32.47 -8.55 17.08
C GLU A 1004 32.02 -7.09 16.96
N ILE A 1005 30.72 -6.84 17.10
CA ILE A 1005 30.16 -5.50 17.33
C ILE A 1005 30.39 -5.16 18.81
N ASN A 1006 31.41 -4.37 19.11
CA ASN A 1006 31.82 -4.08 20.49
C ASN A 1006 31.24 -2.77 21.05
N VAL A 1007 30.69 -1.90 20.19
CA VAL A 1007 29.96 -0.69 20.60
C VAL A 1007 28.66 -0.60 19.82
N GLN A 1008 27.56 -0.39 20.54
CA GLN A 1008 26.26 -0.02 19.99
C GLN A 1008 25.57 0.94 20.97
N ASN A 1009 25.42 2.22 20.60
CA ASN A 1009 24.81 3.23 21.45
C ASN A 1009 24.33 4.46 20.65
N SER A 1010 23.49 5.29 21.28
CA SER A 1010 23.13 6.62 20.77
C SER A 1010 24.22 7.64 21.12
N THR A 1011 24.70 8.38 20.12
CA THR A 1011 25.75 9.41 20.26
C THR A 1011 25.31 10.71 19.59
N ASP A 1012 25.56 11.84 20.25
CA ASP A 1012 25.27 13.17 19.70
C ASP A 1012 26.44 13.67 18.83
N PHE A 1013 26.13 14.09 17.60
CA PHE A 1013 27.05 14.75 16.67
C PHE A 1013 26.63 16.21 16.47
N ASN A 1014 27.61 17.11 16.36
CA ASN A 1014 27.34 18.52 16.03
C ASN A 1014 27.29 18.64 14.51
N VAL A 1015 26.09 18.63 13.95
CA VAL A 1015 25.85 18.56 12.51
C VAL A 1015 25.71 19.96 11.93
N ASN A 1016 26.42 20.22 10.83
CA ASN A 1016 26.26 21.44 10.06
C ASN A 1016 25.06 21.33 9.09
N VAL A 1017 23.96 22.01 9.42
CA VAL A 1017 22.75 22.12 8.59
C VAL A 1017 22.70 23.53 8.02
N ASP A 1018 23.01 23.65 6.72
CA ASP A 1018 22.97 24.93 5.96
C ASP A 1018 23.73 26.11 6.62
N GLY A 1019 24.84 25.81 7.29
CA GLY A 1019 25.68 26.80 7.98
C GLY A 1019 25.33 27.04 9.45
N THR A 1020 24.35 26.30 9.99
CA THR A 1020 23.98 26.29 11.41
C THR A 1020 24.44 24.97 12.04
N ILE A 1021 25.06 25.02 13.22
CA ILE A 1021 25.50 23.81 13.93
C ILE A 1021 24.40 23.41 14.92
N GLU A 1022 23.83 22.23 14.72
CA GLU A 1022 22.77 21.67 15.57
C GLU A 1022 23.16 20.26 16.03
N PRO A 1023 22.89 19.88 17.30
CA PRO A 1023 23.14 18.53 17.77
C PRO A 1023 22.12 17.55 17.16
N GLN A 1024 22.60 16.43 16.63
CA GLN A 1024 21.80 15.32 16.13
C GLN A 1024 22.23 14.03 16.84
N THR A 1025 21.26 13.29 17.37
CA THR A 1025 21.51 12.00 18.02
C THR A 1025 21.39 10.87 17.00
N LEU A 1026 22.48 10.12 16.80
CA LEU A 1026 22.51 8.97 15.89
C LEU A 1026 22.78 7.67 16.67
N GLU A 1027 22.13 6.58 16.30
CA GLU A 1027 22.48 5.24 16.82
C GLU A 1027 23.57 4.63 15.93
N ILE A 1028 24.72 4.31 16.55
CA ILE A 1028 25.94 3.93 15.84
C ILE A 1028 26.43 2.56 16.28
N ARG A 1029 27.27 1.95 15.44
CA ARG A 1029 28.05 0.73 15.74
C ARG A 1029 29.53 0.92 15.46
N ALA A 1030 30.36 0.26 16.27
CA ALA A 1030 31.77 0.01 15.97
C ALA A 1030 32.06 -1.49 16.09
N VAL A 1031 33.04 -1.94 15.31
CA VAL A 1031 33.48 -3.34 15.29
C VAL A 1031 34.90 -3.48 15.81
N THR A 1032 35.27 -4.70 16.23
CA THR A 1032 36.64 -5.03 16.66
C THR A 1032 37.66 -4.90 15.51
N ASN A 1033 38.94 -4.92 15.87
CA ASN A 1033 40.06 -4.91 14.91
C ASN A 1033 41.02 -6.07 15.17
N ASN A 1034 40.45 -7.29 15.25
CA ASN A 1034 41.25 -8.50 15.38
C ASN A 1034 42.10 -8.67 14.11
N GLN A 1035 43.33 -9.18 14.26
CA GLN A 1035 44.28 -9.30 13.16
C GLN A 1035 44.22 -10.69 12.55
N LEU A 1036 44.30 -10.76 11.22
CA LEU A 1036 44.32 -12.03 10.47
C LEU A 1036 45.53 -12.89 10.88
N GLY A 1037 45.26 -14.14 11.28
CA GLY A 1037 46.23 -15.18 11.54
C GLY A 1037 46.84 -15.77 10.27
N THR A 1038 47.90 -16.57 10.43
CA THR A 1038 48.60 -17.22 9.29
C THR A 1038 47.89 -18.45 8.72
N GLY A 1039 46.72 -18.80 9.24
CA GLY A 1039 45.91 -19.93 8.77
C GLY A 1039 44.42 -19.63 8.81
N ASP A 1040 44.05 -18.34 8.87
CA ASP A 1040 42.65 -17.94 8.77
C ASP A 1040 42.32 -17.83 7.27
N GLU A 1041 41.33 -18.58 6.82
CA GLU A 1041 40.89 -18.63 5.41
C GLU A 1041 39.80 -17.58 5.10
N GLY A 1042 39.66 -16.58 5.98
CA GLY A 1042 38.69 -15.52 5.86
C GLY A 1042 38.34 -14.88 7.19
N TRP A 1043 37.16 -14.28 7.26
CA TRP A 1043 36.62 -13.65 8.46
C TRP A 1043 35.10 -13.78 8.56
N VAL A 1044 34.58 -13.64 9.77
CA VAL A 1044 33.15 -13.62 10.10
C VAL A 1044 32.83 -12.47 11.06
N LEU A 1045 31.72 -11.78 10.81
CA LEU A 1045 31.13 -10.76 11.68
C LEU A 1045 29.70 -11.17 12.03
N ASP A 1046 29.44 -11.46 13.31
CA ASP A 1046 28.08 -11.77 13.78
C ASP A 1046 27.24 -10.51 13.98
N LEU A 1047 25.97 -10.59 13.54
CA LEU A 1047 24.98 -9.52 13.67
C LEU A 1047 24.24 -9.72 15.00
N ASP A 1048 24.84 -9.26 16.09
CA ASP A 1048 24.36 -9.50 17.46
C ASP A 1048 23.20 -8.57 17.85
N THR A 1049 21.98 -8.86 17.37
CA THR A 1049 20.74 -8.33 17.96
C THR A 1049 19.75 -9.45 18.30
N SER A 1050 19.03 -9.26 19.40
CA SER A 1050 18.00 -10.20 19.85
C SER A 1050 16.79 -10.34 18.91
N GLY A 1051 16.70 -9.51 17.86
CA GLY A 1051 15.59 -9.48 16.90
C GLY A 1051 15.84 -10.28 15.61
N GLY A 1052 16.94 -11.04 15.51
CA GLY A 1052 17.22 -11.85 14.33
C GLY A 1052 17.70 -11.04 13.12
N GLU A 1053 18.58 -10.06 13.35
CA GLU A 1053 19.22 -9.27 12.29
C GLU A 1053 19.89 -10.15 11.24
N ARG A 1054 19.72 -9.79 9.96
CA ARG A 1054 20.14 -10.58 8.81
C ARG A 1054 20.56 -9.73 7.63
N VAL A 1055 21.24 -10.33 6.66
CA VAL A 1055 21.65 -9.68 5.41
C VAL A 1055 21.02 -10.43 4.24
N ILE A 1056 20.01 -9.82 3.65
CA ILE A 1056 19.22 -10.39 2.54
C ILE A 1056 19.47 -9.69 1.20
N SER A 1057 20.34 -8.68 1.19
CA SER A 1057 20.76 -7.97 -0.01
C SER A 1057 22.26 -8.15 -0.27
N PRO A 1058 22.70 -8.17 -1.55
CA PRO A 1058 24.11 -8.22 -1.87
C PRO A 1058 24.88 -7.03 -1.28
N ALA A 1059 26.08 -7.28 -0.78
CA ALA A 1059 27.00 -6.23 -0.36
C ALA A 1059 27.44 -5.37 -1.56
N SER A 1060 28.14 -4.27 -1.29
CA SER A 1060 28.75 -3.41 -2.29
C SER A 1060 30.19 -3.07 -1.91
N PHE A 1061 31.00 -2.74 -2.89
CA PHE A 1061 32.37 -2.29 -2.70
C PHE A 1061 32.46 -0.78 -2.98
N PRO A 1062 32.56 0.08 -1.94
CA PRO A 1062 32.72 1.51 -2.13
C PRO A 1062 33.92 1.85 -3.02
N SER A 1063 33.78 2.85 -3.89
CA SER A 1063 34.79 3.17 -4.91
C SER A 1063 36.16 3.52 -4.34
N GLY A 1064 37.19 2.87 -4.88
CA GLY A 1064 38.61 3.04 -4.55
C GLY A 1064 39.41 1.93 -5.22
N PHE A 1065 40.57 2.24 -5.81
CA PHE A 1065 41.49 1.24 -6.33
C PHE A 1065 42.81 1.32 -5.55
N PRO A 1066 43.23 0.26 -4.85
CA PRO A 1066 42.55 -1.03 -4.70
C PRO A 1066 41.26 -0.96 -3.86
N VAL A 1067 40.35 -1.91 -4.06
CA VAL A 1067 39.16 -2.08 -3.21
C VAL A 1067 39.62 -2.56 -1.84
N THR A 1068 39.25 -1.85 -0.78
CA THR A 1068 39.70 -2.12 0.60
C THR A 1068 38.57 -2.23 1.62
N ARG A 1069 37.32 -2.01 1.20
CA ARG A 1069 36.16 -1.96 2.09
C ARG A 1069 34.99 -2.73 1.50
N VAL A 1070 34.12 -3.21 2.37
CA VAL A 1070 32.82 -3.76 2.03
C VAL A 1070 31.73 -3.02 2.78
N ARG A 1071 30.67 -2.65 2.07
CA ARG A 1071 29.50 -1.98 2.61
C ARG A 1071 28.27 -2.83 2.40
N PHE A 1072 27.46 -3.00 3.43
CA PHE A 1072 26.27 -3.83 3.39
C PHE A 1072 25.17 -3.22 4.25
N SER A 1073 23.92 -3.57 3.95
CA SER A 1073 22.74 -3.24 4.74
C SER A 1073 22.26 -4.49 5.46
N THR A 1074 21.70 -4.30 6.65
CA THR A 1074 21.05 -5.35 7.42
C THR A 1074 19.56 -5.08 7.52
N LEU A 1075 18.79 -6.15 7.71
CA LEU A 1075 17.37 -6.12 8.07
C LEU A 1075 17.22 -6.71 9.47
N ILE A 1076 16.51 -6.00 10.33
CA ILE A 1076 16.03 -6.50 11.62
C ILE A 1076 14.53 -6.72 11.46
N PRO A 1077 14.05 -7.97 11.49
CA PRO A 1077 12.62 -8.27 11.46
C PRO A 1077 11.88 -7.46 12.55
N GLU A 1078 11.01 -6.54 12.14
CA GLU A 1078 10.21 -5.76 13.05
C GLU A 1078 8.75 -6.25 13.03
N THR A 1079 8.23 -6.62 14.20
CA THR A 1079 6.82 -7.02 14.37
C THR A 1079 5.90 -5.83 14.65
N ASN A 1080 6.46 -4.62 14.73
CA ASN A 1080 5.70 -3.40 14.92
C ASN A 1080 5.01 -3.01 13.61
N ALA A 1081 3.68 -3.12 13.61
CA ALA A 1081 2.85 -2.72 12.47
C ALA A 1081 2.95 -1.20 12.15
N CYS A 1082 3.55 -0.41 13.04
CA CYS A 1082 3.79 1.02 12.83
C CYS A 1082 5.21 1.39 12.40
N GLY A 1083 6.19 0.50 12.57
CA GLY A 1083 7.42 0.64 11.82
C GLY A 1083 7.07 0.43 10.35
N GLY A 1084 7.75 1.09 9.42
CA GLY A 1084 7.63 0.83 7.98
C GLY A 1084 8.06 -0.58 7.57
N GLY A 1085 8.03 -1.54 8.49
CA GLY A 1085 8.37 -2.94 8.30
C GLY A 1085 9.84 -3.28 8.42
N GLN A 1086 10.70 -2.29 8.62
CA GLN A 1086 12.10 -2.43 8.26
C GLN A 1086 12.99 -1.54 9.16
N ASP A 1087 13.58 -2.15 10.19
CA ASP A 1087 14.70 -1.62 10.98
C ASP A 1087 16.01 -2.25 10.46
N GLY A 1088 17.16 -1.62 10.64
CA GLY A 1088 18.43 -2.09 10.09
C GLY A 1088 19.60 -1.13 10.24
N TYR A 1089 20.79 -1.60 9.88
CA TYR A 1089 22.02 -0.81 9.85
C TYR A 1089 22.64 -0.81 8.46
N VAL A 1090 23.22 0.34 8.08
CA VAL A 1090 24.27 0.37 7.07
C VAL A 1090 25.59 0.17 7.78
N MET A 1091 26.35 -0.82 7.33
CA MET A 1091 27.65 -1.18 7.87
C MET A 1091 28.73 -1.01 6.79
N ASP A 1092 29.92 -0.54 7.16
CA ASP A 1092 31.09 -0.38 6.30
C ASP A 1092 32.35 -0.80 7.05
N VAL A 1093 32.96 -1.90 6.60
CA VAL A 1093 34.06 -2.60 7.29
C VAL A 1093 35.23 -2.87 6.34
N ASP A 1094 36.39 -3.19 6.91
CA ASP A 1094 37.58 -3.56 6.15
C ASP A 1094 37.36 -4.87 5.37
N LEU A 1095 37.63 -4.85 4.05
CA LEU A 1095 37.41 -6.02 3.20
C LEU A 1095 38.28 -7.22 3.62
N ARG A 1096 39.50 -6.97 4.12
CA ARG A 1096 40.48 -8.03 4.38
C ARG A 1096 40.24 -8.72 5.73
N THR A 1097 39.64 -8.03 6.69
CA THR A 1097 39.54 -8.54 8.07
C THR A 1097 38.12 -8.53 8.62
N GLY A 1098 37.16 -7.91 7.93
CA GLY A 1098 35.81 -7.66 8.43
C GLY A 1098 35.74 -6.69 9.60
N GLY A 1099 36.90 -6.15 10.02
CA GLY A 1099 37.04 -5.34 11.22
C GLY A 1099 37.02 -3.84 10.95
N LYS A 1100 37.46 -3.09 11.95
CA LYS A 1100 37.50 -1.62 11.95
C LYS A 1100 38.39 -1.10 10.82
N THR A 1101 37.87 -0.12 10.08
CA THR A 1101 38.63 0.62 9.06
C THR A 1101 39.68 1.53 9.67
N GLY A 1102 40.73 1.88 8.90
CA GLY A 1102 41.80 2.77 9.36
C GLY A 1102 41.38 4.23 9.56
N ASN A 1103 40.33 4.67 8.87
CA ASN A 1103 39.79 6.03 8.89
C ASN A 1103 38.26 5.99 9.01
N ALA A 1104 37.64 7.14 9.38
CA ALA A 1104 36.19 7.30 9.37
C ALA A 1104 35.61 7.10 7.96
N VAL A 1105 34.48 6.39 7.90
CA VAL A 1105 33.80 5.99 6.65
C VAL A 1105 32.50 6.76 6.40
N PHE A 1106 31.94 7.36 7.46
CA PHE A 1106 30.78 8.25 7.42
C PHE A 1106 31.21 9.65 7.87
N ASP A 1107 30.73 10.68 7.18
CA ASP A 1107 30.81 12.08 7.62
C ASP A 1107 29.55 12.35 8.44
N LEU A 1108 29.68 12.25 9.77
CA LEU A 1108 28.58 12.31 10.73
C LEU A 1108 28.32 13.75 11.20
N ASN A 1109 29.29 14.65 11.05
CA ASN A 1109 29.18 16.06 11.47
C ASN A 1109 28.92 17.05 10.31
N ARG A 1110 28.97 16.58 9.06
CA ARG A 1110 28.71 17.35 7.82
C ARG A 1110 29.69 18.49 7.60
N ASP A 1111 30.94 18.34 8.02
CA ASP A 1111 31.99 19.31 7.71
C ASP A 1111 32.70 19.01 6.37
N GLY A 1112 32.29 17.94 5.68
CA GLY A 1112 32.83 17.51 4.40
C GLY A 1112 34.20 16.83 4.52
N LYS A 1113 34.57 16.40 5.73
CA LYS A 1113 35.76 15.59 6.03
C LYS A 1113 35.32 14.28 6.68
N PHE A 1114 36.26 13.35 6.70
CA PHE A 1114 36.05 12.00 7.24
C PHE A 1114 37.19 11.75 8.21
N ASP A 1115 37.04 12.28 9.43
CA ASP A 1115 38.12 12.33 10.41
C ASP A 1115 37.65 11.97 11.83
N ILE A 1116 38.46 12.30 12.84
CA ILE A 1116 38.17 11.97 14.24
C ILE A 1116 36.94 12.71 14.79
N GLY A 1117 36.50 13.79 14.13
CA GLY A 1117 35.24 14.47 14.40
C GLY A 1117 34.01 13.63 14.08
N ASP A 1118 34.17 12.53 13.34
CA ASP A 1118 33.12 11.56 13.01
C ASP A 1118 33.20 10.28 13.85
N SER A 1119 34.03 10.29 14.89
CA SER A 1119 34.22 9.15 15.79
C SER A 1119 33.36 9.26 17.04
N ALA A 1120 32.83 8.13 17.53
CA ALA A 1120 32.15 8.05 18.82
C ALA A 1120 33.19 7.87 19.93
N GLY A 1121 33.72 8.98 20.45
CA GLY A 1121 34.81 8.96 21.43
C GLY A 1121 36.13 8.51 20.80
N SER A 1122 36.64 7.33 21.17
CA SER A 1122 37.84 6.73 20.55
C SER A 1122 37.52 5.72 19.45
N GLU A 1123 36.23 5.45 19.21
CA GLU A 1123 35.80 4.44 18.25
C GLU A 1123 35.44 5.07 16.90
N ILE A 1124 35.99 4.48 15.84
CA ILE A 1124 35.58 4.79 14.47
C ILE A 1124 34.22 4.12 14.29
N VAL A 1125 33.25 4.90 13.81
CA VAL A 1125 31.91 4.39 13.53
C VAL A 1125 31.95 3.57 12.24
N ASN A 1126 31.50 2.32 12.32
CA ASN A 1126 31.40 1.37 11.21
C ASN A 1126 29.95 1.02 10.87
N GLY A 1127 28.97 1.45 11.68
CA GLY A 1127 27.56 1.29 11.35
C GLY A 1127 26.68 2.42 11.82
N ILE A 1128 25.62 2.68 11.07
CA ILE A 1128 24.60 3.70 11.35
C ILE A 1128 23.20 3.10 11.14
N LYS A 1129 22.29 3.36 12.08
CA LYS A 1129 20.93 2.81 12.08
C LYS A 1129 19.96 3.62 11.20
N ASN A 1130 18.93 2.99 10.65
CA ASN A 1130 17.80 3.63 9.94
C ASN A 1130 18.18 4.44 8.70
N VAL A 1131 19.18 3.97 7.96
CA VAL A 1131 19.66 4.62 6.73
C VAL A 1131 19.20 3.86 5.48
N VAL A 1132 19.30 2.53 5.49
CA VAL A 1132 18.58 1.62 4.59
C VAL A 1132 18.22 0.36 5.37
N ASN A 1133 17.14 -0.33 4.96
CA ASN A 1133 16.54 -1.37 5.76
C ASN A 1133 16.59 -2.73 5.04
N GLY A 1134 17.81 -3.24 4.84
CA GLY A 1134 18.05 -4.48 4.10
C GLY A 1134 17.96 -4.37 2.58
N GLU A 1135 17.80 -3.16 2.03
CA GLU A 1135 17.79 -2.89 0.58
C GLU A 1135 19.19 -2.96 -0.05
N ARG A 1136 19.27 -3.28 -1.34
CA ARG A 1136 20.52 -3.27 -2.10
C ARG A 1136 21.04 -1.83 -2.24
N ILE A 1137 22.22 -1.57 -1.70
CA ILE A 1137 22.89 -0.27 -1.85
C ILE A 1137 23.55 -0.20 -3.23
N SER A 1138 22.92 0.49 -4.18
CA SER A 1138 23.51 0.75 -5.51
C SER A 1138 24.07 2.18 -5.58
N VAL A 1139 25.40 2.32 -5.63
CA VAL A 1139 26.04 3.62 -5.93
C VAL A 1139 26.50 3.59 -7.39
N ILE A 1140 25.68 4.14 -8.29
CA ILE A 1140 26.03 4.24 -9.71
C ILE A 1140 26.64 5.62 -9.97
N ARG A 1141 27.90 5.68 -10.39
CA ARG A 1141 28.52 6.91 -10.90
C ARG A 1141 28.80 6.78 -12.40
N ASP A 1142 28.55 7.87 -13.12
CA ASP A 1142 28.80 8.00 -14.55
C ASP A 1142 30.22 7.55 -14.92
N GLN A 1143 30.29 6.63 -15.89
CA GLN A 1143 31.49 6.11 -16.53
C GLN A 1143 32.23 7.16 -17.38
N GLY A 1144 31.81 8.43 -17.34
CA GLY A 1144 32.51 9.56 -17.97
C GLY A 1144 33.90 9.89 -17.39
N VAL A 1145 34.37 9.15 -16.36
CA VAL A 1145 35.75 9.28 -15.85
C VAL A 1145 36.45 7.94 -15.91
N ASP A 1146 36.94 7.62 -17.11
CA ASP A 1146 37.75 6.44 -17.44
C ASP A 1146 39.15 6.57 -16.79
N LEU A 1147 39.24 6.52 -15.45
CA LEU A 1147 40.50 6.75 -14.73
C LEU A 1147 41.36 5.50 -14.52
N PHE A 1148 41.00 4.34 -15.07
CA PHE A 1148 41.84 3.14 -14.97
C PHE A 1148 42.05 2.34 -16.26
N LEU A 1149 41.63 2.83 -17.44
CA LEU A 1149 42.01 2.22 -18.72
C LEU A 1149 42.58 3.20 -19.77
N GLU A 1150 42.61 4.51 -19.52
CA GLU A 1150 43.47 5.44 -20.27
C GLU A 1150 44.93 5.39 -19.75
N SER A 1151 45.58 4.23 -19.85
CA SER A 1151 46.95 4.30 -20.35
C SER A 1151 46.81 4.57 -21.84
N GLU A 1152 47.02 5.82 -22.20
CA GLU A 1152 47.23 6.29 -23.57
C GLU A 1152 48.18 5.29 -24.28
N ILE A 1153 47.64 4.28 -24.96
CA ILE A 1153 48.30 3.77 -26.16
C ILE A 1153 48.13 4.93 -27.12
N VAL A 1154 49.08 5.86 -27.06
CA VAL A 1154 49.29 6.85 -28.10
C VAL A 1154 49.33 6.04 -29.39
N ASP A 1155 48.29 6.17 -30.20
CA ASP A 1155 48.32 5.85 -31.61
C ASP A 1155 49.54 6.60 -32.17
N VAL A 1156 50.64 5.88 -32.33
CA VAL A 1156 51.72 6.33 -33.21
C VAL A 1156 51.08 6.37 -34.59
N PRO A 1157 50.96 7.54 -35.24
CA PRO A 1157 50.38 7.62 -36.56
C PRO A 1157 51.19 6.76 -37.52
N ASP A 1158 50.49 6.07 -38.41
CA ASP A 1158 50.94 5.16 -39.48
C ASP A 1158 51.87 5.81 -40.55
N SER A 1159 52.75 6.73 -40.17
CA SER A 1159 53.60 7.47 -41.10
C SER A 1159 55.01 7.75 -40.59
N TYR A 1160 55.68 6.78 -39.96
CA TYR A 1160 57.13 6.86 -39.76
C TYR A 1160 57.87 5.69 -40.40
N ASP A 1161 58.42 6.01 -41.57
CA ASP A 1161 59.26 5.19 -42.44
C ASP A 1161 60.67 5.06 -41.85
N GLY A 1162 61.23 3.85 -41.92
CA GLY A 1162 62.66 3.61 -42.09
C GLY A 1162 63.64 3.95 -40.96
N ALA A 1163 64.42 2.95 -40.58
CA ALA A 1163 65.66 3.11 -39.82
C ALA A 1163 66.68 4.01 -40.54
N GLU A 1164 67.34 4.93 -39.82
CA GLU A 1164 68.72 5.33 -40.11
C GLU A 1164 69.41 5.92 -38.86
N GLU A 1165 70.37 5.13 -38.36
CA GLU A 1165 71.70 5.49 -37.87
C GLU A 1165 72.07 6.95 -37.48
N ILE A 1166 72.83 7.02 -36.37
CA ILE A 1166 74.12 7.75 -36.18
C ILE A 1166 74.14 9.04 -35.30
N ASP A 1167 75.06 8.92 -34.32
CA ASP A 1167 75.96 9.88 -33.67
C ASP A 1167 75.55 10.78 -32.48
N ASN A 1168 75.97 10.24 -31.33
CA ASN A 1168 76.68 10.84 -30.20
C ASN A 1168 77.65 12.01 -30.55
N GLU A 1169 77.58 13.10 -29.78
CA GLU A 1169 78.59 14.15 -29.45
C GLU A 1169 77.80 15.42 -29.06
N GLY A 1170 78.02 16.18 -27.98
CA GLY A 1170 79.12 16.36 -27.05
C GLY A 1170 79.10 17.83 -26.60
N GLY A 1171 79.53 18.12 -25.36
CA GLY A 1171 79.89 19.46 -24.87
C GLY A 1171 78.74 20.21 -24.16
N SER A 1172 78.67 20.29 -22.83
CA SER A 1172 79.60 20.80 -21.79
C SER A 1172 79.38 22.29 -21.43
N ASP A 1173 79.54 22.53 -20.12
CA ASP A 1173 79.90 23.76 -19.40
C ASP A 1173 78.75 24.24 -18.48
N ASP A 1174 78.77 23.83 -17.20
CA ASP A 1174 79.42 24.50 -16.03
C ASP A 1174 78.33 25.33 -15.28
N ASP A 1175 78.14 25.32 -13.95
CA ASP A 1175 79.06 25.11 -12.84
C ASP A 1175 78.31 24.96 -11.50
N SER A 1176 78.97 24.28 -10.56
CA SER A 1176 78.98 24.43 -9.08
C SER A 1176 77.88 23.83 -8.16
N ASP A 1177 78.30 22.76 -7.47
CA ASP A 1177 78.38 22.49 -6.01
C ASP A 1177 77.08 22.57 -5.15
N ASP A 1178 76.76 21.67 -4.21
CA ASP A 1178 77.58 20.81 -3.35
C ASP A 1178 76.70 19.72 -2.69
N ASP A 1179 77.36 18.63 -2.30
CA ASP A 1179 77.03 17.57 -1.32
C ASP A 1179 75.81 16.63 -1.48
N GLY A 1180 76.14 15.33 -1.47
CA GLY A 1180 75.21 14.20 -1.61
C GLY A 1180 74.82 13.49 -0.32
N ASP A 1181 73.77 12.69 -0.41
CA ASP A 1181 73.74 11.31 0.09
C ASP A 1181 72.62 10.53 -0.63
N GLY A 1182 72.82 9.21 -0.72
CA GLY A 1182 72.20 8.35 -1.72
C GLY A 1182 70.72 8.00 -1.54
N GLY A 1183 70.03 7.93 -2.68
CA GLY A 1183 69.21 6.78 -3.08
C GLY A 1183 67.92 6.48 -2.31
N ASP A 1184 66.87 7.24 -2.63
CA ASP A 1184 65.55 6.65 -2.88
C ASP A 1184 64.87 7.50 -3.97
N GLY A 1185 64.89 7.00 -5.20
CA GLY A 1185 64.38 7.70 -6.38
C GLY A 1185 62.85 7.66 -6.41
N GLY A 1186 62.23 8.49 -5.57
CA GLY A 1186 60.79 8.72 -5.59
C GLY A 1186 60.34 9.25 -6.96
N CYS A 1187 59.23 8.70 -7.45
CA CYS A 1187 58.55 9.16 -8.66
C CYS A 1187 58.27 10.66 -8.56
N THR A 1188 58.91 11.48 -9.40
CA THR A 1188 58.53 12.87 -9.62
C THR A 1188 57.80 12.98 -10.96
N GLY A 1189 56.50 12.72 -10.94
CA GLY A 1189 55.56 12.98 -12.03
C GLY A 1189 54.17 13.27 -11.46
N PRO A 1190 53.21 13.82 -12.24
CA PRO A 1190 51.88 14.22 -11.76
C PRO A 1190 51.01 13.06 -11.25
N LEU A 1191 51.53 11.83 -11.23
CA LEU A 1191 50.85 10.58 -10.95
C LEU A 1191 51.25 9.96 -9.59
N CYS A 1192 51.96 10.69 -8.73
CA CYS A 1192 52.30 10.23 -7.37
C CYS A 1192 51.90 11.24 -6.30
N GLY A 1193 50.63 11.65 -6.31
CA GLY A 1193 49.98 12.21 -5.13
C GLY A 1193 49.43 11.09 -4.25
N ASP A 1194 49.55 11.24 -2.94
CA ASP A 1194 48.99 10.31 -1.94
C ASP A 1194 47.51 10.04 -2.25
N ALA A 1195 47.19 8.78 -2.57
CA ALA A 1195 45.82 8.36 -2.90
C ALA A 1195 44.84 8.50 -1.72
N GLU A 1196 45.34 8.74 -0.50
CA GLU A 1196 44.51 8.92 0.70
C GLU A 1196 43.79 10.27 0.77
N ASP A 1197 44.23 11.30 0.04
CA ASP A 1197 43.59 12.64 0.02
C ASP A 1197 42.41 12.73 -0.95
N PHE A 1198 42.17 11.69 -1.76
CA PHE A 1198 41.03 11.67 -2.66
C PHE A 1198 39.80 11.06 -1.99
N ARG A 1199 38.72 11.86 -1.92
CA ARG A 1199 37.40 11.59 -1.33
C ARG A 1199 36.59 10.47 -2.02
N PHE A 1200 37.25 9.48 -2.62
CA PHE A 1200 36.59 8.41 -3.36
C PHE A 1200 35.90 7.42 -2.41
N GLY A 1201 34.63 7.11 -2.70
CA GLY A 1201 33.84 6.12 -1.97
C GLY A 1201 33.41 6.49 -0.54
N ARG A 1202 33.68 7.69 -0.03
CA ARG A 1202 33.17 8.17 1.27
C ARG A 1202 31.96 9.09 1.04
N GLN A 1203 30.89 8.90 1.83
CA GLN A 1203 29.61 9.61 1.69
C GLN A 1203 29.16 10.14 3.05
N ASN A 1204 28.47 11.28 3.07
CA ASN A 1204 27.85 11.75 4.30
C ASN A 1204 26.58 10.94 4.61
N TRP A 1205 26.13 10.94 5.86
CA TRP A 1205 25.04 10.06 6.30
C TRP A 1205 23.67 10.38 5.67
N GLU A 1206 23.42 11.63 5.28
CA GLU A 1206 22.20 12.04 4.56
C GLU A 1206 22.27 11.75 3.05
N GLU A 1207 23.44 11.52 2.48
CA GLU A 1207 23.57 10.98 1.11
C GLU A 1207 23.25 9.48 1.06
N LEU A 1208 23.26 8.82 2.22
CA LEU A 1208 22.94 7.40 2.37
C LEU A 1208 21.49 7.15 2.79
N ARG A 1209 20.86 8.13 3.45
CA ARG A 1209 19.45 8.14 3.87
C ARG A 1209 18.58 8.69 2.76
#